data_AF-A0A126RHT5-F1
#
_entry.id   AF-A0A126RHT5-F1
#
_cell.length_a   1.000
_cell.length_b   1.000
_cell.length_c   1.000
_cell.angle_alpha   90.00
_cell.angle_beta   90.00
_cell.angle_gamma   90.00
#
_symmetry.space_group_name_H-M   'P 1'
#
loop_
_entity.id
_entity.type
_entity.pdbx_description
1 polymer ?
#
loop_
_entity_poly.entity_id
_entity_poly.type
_entity_poly.pdbx_seq_one_letter_code
_entity_poly.pdbx_strand_id
1 'polypeptide(L)'
;MKRNLVNFTRGSQLLGHFSFMFAAGLKGPLIVAALVISWTSWWTISAGLTDHEVYLVWMRIYAAIYGFMEFDPAKRITLETAFGATIQFPIALLEHYPPVVHAWEKLMALLTSALWRSGFLLVPAFAVFYWFAERFGGRSKERKHERGAMLVTLPELVDELTAHNRRERTRELDTALGWKWRLSLPREIARGFPYRPSHIATVSYPWRLEQSHAMLIGTTGMGKTVAISDMIAEARAKGQRCVVFDLTGAFIEHFHAAHCDIILNPLDARCPQWSLFDECRSEGEFWAAADALVPHDGGGEAQFWVIAARALFVEFCLKLVAEGRATNDALARELMTADLSRVHAMMRGTIADPLTAPEAARMAESIRAVFNVNAKALKLLPTAGPRFSVRQWIEDGTASARGEGSILFISARYVDMSVCAQLLTLWLDTAMNTLMTMPRTRDLKCWFFVDELGALHRLPALEKGLQTARNFGGAIVLGLHAYAKLKEVYGENMAMTLASLARTKLILGTADRETATWCSDFIGHRQVRDMEEGYTYGYNNARDAVSLTPRKHIEPLLLPDQLMNLPRLSGYIKFPDGFPAAPVKMKPVDRPKRAETFIARVKDSPKARVTEIHPAAEQAEQKAAPTGGEHPSSNDDGAGKPVVPKQGELAFDQGARAASKKEPEAPAKDLGRAVERTPGKTSKEREPATRSEQDKAGKAKTDRSNTRTDAPPRKAGPSARPLLQTGEAAAARDQSASPKGTPQASTPGTEGLQQGKPDNPKSQSSSDAAARKLMIEDGLREHEPPPITGPELGDMEM
;
A
#
# COMPACT_ATOMS: atom_id res chain seq x y z
N MET A 1 7.95 39.93 -26.84
CA MET A 1 7.20 39.82 -28.11
C MET A 1 7.21 38.41 -28.74
N LYS A 2 8.33 37.84 -29.19
CA LYS A 2 8.36 36.55 -29.95
C LYS A 2 7.48 35.42 -29.37
N ARG A 3 7.55 35.17 -28.05
CA ARG A 3 6.75 34.13 -27.36
C ARG A 3 5.22 34.39 -27.41
N ASN A 4 4.79 35.65 -27.40
CA ASN A 4 3.38 36.02 -27.50
C ASN A 4 2.86 35.88 -28.93
N LEU A 5 3.69 36.19 -29.94
CA LEU A 5 3.33 36.01 -31.34
C LEU A 5 3.19 34.53 -31.71
N VAL A 6 4.10 33.67 -31.22
CA VAL A 6 4.02 32.21 -31.39
C VAL A 6 2.81 31.61 -30.64
N ASN A 7 2.46 32.14 -29.47
CA ASN A 7 1.23 31.73 -28.77
C ASN A 7 -0.03 32.20 -29.52
N PHE A 8 0.00 33.40 -30.12
CA PHE A 8 -1.11 33.91 -30.93
C PHE A 8 -1.32 33.05 -32.19
N THR A 9 -0.27 32.73 -32.95
CA THR A 9 -0.40 31.90 -34.17
C THR A 9 -0.86 30.48 -33.85
N ARG A 10 -0.33 29.86 -32.78
CA ARG A 10 -0.83 28.56 -32.29
C ARG A 10 -2.29 28.64 -31.85
N GLY A 11 -2.67 29.71 -31.11
CA GLY A 11 -4.04 29.93 -30.66
C GLY A 11 -5.03 30.14 -31.82
N SER A 12 -4.66 30.92 -32.84
CA SER A 12 -5.50 31.15 -34.01
C SER A 12 -5.66 29.89 -34.87
N GLN A 13 -4.60 29.07 -35.00
CA GLN A 13 -4.67 27.77 -35.68
C GLN A 13 -5.59 26.79 -34.93
N LEU A 14 -5.45 26.69 -33.60
CA LEU A 14 -6.33 25.86 -32.76
C LEU A 14 -7.80 26.27 -32.89
N LEU A 15 -8.09 27.57 -32.84
CA LEU A 15 -9.46 28.09 -32.91
C LEU A 15 -10.06 27.88 -34.30
N GLY A 16 -9.31 28.16 -35.38
CA GLY A 16 -9.76 27.89 -36.75
C GLY A 16 -10.05 26.41 -36.99
N HIS A 17 -9.14 25.51 -36.59
CA HIS A 17 -9.32 24.08 -36.73
C HIS A 17 -10.51 23.55 -35.91
N PHE A 18 -10.69 24.03 -34.67
CA PHE A 18 -11.87 23.72 -33.85
C PHE A 18 -13.17 24.13 -34.57
N SER A 19 -13.23 25.35 -35.12
CA SER A 19 -14.38 25.82 -35.87
C SER A 19 -14.68 24.96 -37.10
N PHE A 20 -13.66 24.55 -37.86
CA PHE A 20 -13.83 23.67 -39.02
C PHE A 20 -14.28 22.25 -38.64
N MET A 21 -13.68 21.63 -37.61
CA MET A 21 -14.11 20.32 -37.12
C MET A 21 -15.55 20.35 -36.58
N PHE A 22 -15.92 21.41 -35.85
CA PHE A 22 -17.27 21.61 -35.34
C PHE A 22 -18.29 21.76 -36.47
N ALA A 23 -17.98 22.57 -37.49
CA ALA A 23 -18.81 22.72 -38.68
C ALA A 23 -18.95 21.41 -39.47
N ALA A 24 -17.88 20.62 -39.59
CA ALA A 24 -17.90 19.31 -40.23
C ALA A 24 -18.78 18.31 -39.46
N GLY A 25 -18.71 18.30 -38.12
CA GLY A 25 -19.56 17.47 -37.26
C GLY A 25 -21.05 17.84 -37.34
N LEU A 26 -21.37 19.14 -37.49
CA LEU A 26 -22.75 19.63 -37.67
C LEU A 26 -23.31 19.41 -39.08
N LYS A 27 -22.45 19.25 -40.11
CA LYS A 27 -22.89 19.15 -41.51
C LYS A 27 -23.90 18.01 -41.75
N GLY A 28 -23.66 16.83 -41.18
CA GLY A 28 -24.56 15.68 -41.28
C GLY A 28 -25.94 15.97 -40.67
N PRO A 29 -26.03 16.32 -39.37
CA PRO A 29 -27.28 16.73 -38.72
C PRO A 29 -28.03 17.86 -39.44
N LEU A 30 -27.33 18.86 -39.98
CA LEU A 30 -27.94 19.96 -40.74
C LEU A 30 -28.55 19.51 -42.08
N ILE A 31 -27.90 18.58 -42.80
CA ILE A 31 -28.48 17.98 -44.02
C ILE A 31 -29.73 17.17 -43.68
N VAL A 32 -29.70 16.38 -42.60
CA VAL A 32 -30.87 15.62 -42.13
C VAL A 32 -32.00 16.57 -41.71
N ALA A 33 -31.68 17.67 -41.03
CA ALA A 33 -32.66 18.71 -40.69
C ALA A 33 -33.32 19.31 -41.94
N ALA A 34 -32.54 19.69 -42.95
CA ALA A 34 -33.05 20.23 -44.21
C ALA A 34 -33.95 19.23 -44.96
N LEU A 35 -33.60 17.93 -44.96
CA LEU A 35 -34.44 16.88 -45.55
C LEU A 35 -35.76 16.68 -44.79
N VAL A 36 -35.72 16.63 -43.46
CA VAL A 36 -36.93 16.50 -42.62
C VAL A 36 -37.84 17.72 -42.76
N ILE A 37 -37.30 18.94 -42.76
CA ILE A 37 -38.06 20.18 -42.98
C ILE A 37 -38.68 20.20 -44.38
N SER A 38 -37.92 19.82 -45.42
CA SER A 38 -38.41 19.77 -46.80
C SER A 38 -39.53 18.74 -46.97
N TRP A 39 -39.35 17.53 -46.42
CA TRP A 39 -40.35 16.46 -46.50
C TRP A 39 -41.62 16.78 -45.72
N THR A 40 -41.50 17.28 -44.49
CA THR A 40 -42.66 17.68 -43.68
C THR A 40 -43.41 18.85 -44.33
N SER A 41 -42.71 19.84 -44.88
CA SER A 41 -43.30 20.93 -45.66
C SER A 41 -44.07 20.40 -46.87
N TRP A 42 -43.43 19.58 -47.72
CA TRP A 42 -44.06 18.95 -48.88
C TRP A 42 -45.33 18.19 -48.50
N TRP A 43 -45.26 17.35 -47.45
CA TRP A 43 -46.40 16.55 -47.00
C TRP A 43 -47.55 17.40 -46.45
N THR A 44 -47.26 18.43 -45.64
CA THR A 44 -48.31 19.33 -45.12
C THR A 44 -48.96 20.19 -46.20
N ILE A 45 -48.20 20.60 -47.22
CA ILE A 45 -48.71 21.37 -48.35
C ILE A 45 -49.61 20.49 -49.22
N SER A 46 -49.11 19.32 -49.65
CA SER A 46 -49.84 18.40 -50.53
C SER A 46 -51.06 17.74 -49.88
N ALA A 47 -51.10 17.60 -48.55
CA ALA A 47 -52.28 17.12 -47.82
C ALA A 47 -53.24 18.23 -47.36
N GLY A 48 -52.83 19.50 -47.41
CA GLY A 48 -53.56 20.63 -46.83
C GLY A 48 -54.19 21.61 -47.82
N LEU A 49 -53.68 21.66 -49.06
CA LEU A 49 -54.18 22.53 -50.13
C LEU A 49 -54.89 21.71 -51.21
N THR A 50 -55.97 22.27 -51.74
CA THR A 50 -56.68 21.75 -52.92
C THR A 50 -56.00 22.23 -54.21
N ASP A 51 -56.19 21.50 -55.32
CA ASP A 51 -55.57 21.84 -56.63
C ASP A 51 -55.86 23.30 -57.06
N HIS A 52 -57.06 23.81 -56.75
CA HIS A 52 -57.43 25.19 -57.02
C HIS A 52 -56.66 26.19 -56.15
N GLU A 53 -56.48 25.91 -54.84
CA GLU A 53 -55.68 26.78 -53.95
C GLU A 53 -54.19 26.74 -54.33
N VAL A 54 -53.68 25.59 -54.78
CA VAL A 54 -52.32 25.46 -55.32
C VAL A 54 -52.14 26.34 -56.56
N TYR A 55 -53.10 26.34 -57.48
CA TYR A 55 -53.11 27.26 -58.63
C TYR A 55 -53.13 28.73 -58.20
N LEU A 56 -53.96 29.12 -57.24
CA LEU A 56 -54.01 30.51 -56.73
C LEU A 56 -52.70 30.94 -56.05
N VAL A 57 -52.05 30.04 -55.30
CA VAL A 57 -50.71 30.26 -54.73
C VAL A 57 -49.67 30.45 -55.82
N TRP A 58 -49.65 29.60 -56.86
CA TRP A 58 -48.74 29.75 -58.00
C TRP A 58 -48.98 31.06 -58.76
N MET A 59 -50.23 31.47 -58.94
CA MET A 59 -50.57 32.74 -59.57
C MET A 59 -50.06 33.94 -58.73
N ARG A 60 -50.11 33.86 -57.40
CA ARG A 60 -49.49 34.87 -56.51
C ARG A 60 -47.97 34.91 -56.63
N ILE A 61 -47.31 33.75 -56.66
CA ILE A 61 -45.86 33.66 -56.86
C ILE A 61 -45.47 34.22 -58.25
N TYR A 62 -46.24 33.89 -59.28
CA TYR A 62 -46.06 34.43 -60.63
C TYR A 62 -46.18 35.95 -60.66
N ALA A 63 -47.20 36.54 -60.01
CA ALA A 63 -47.35 37.99 -59.90
C ALA A 63 -46.20 38.66 -59.13
N ALA A 64 -45.73 38.06 -58.03
CA ALA A 64 -44.60 38.56 -57.27
C ALA A 64 -43.30 38.55 -58.09
N ILE A 65 -43.04 37.48 -58.85
CA ILE A 65 -41.89 37.40 -59.78
C ILE A 65 -42.05 38.43 -60.92
N TYR A 66 -43.27 38.58 -61.46
CA TYR A 66 -43.55 39.52 -62.54
C TYR A 66 -43.35 40.99 -62.13
N GLY A 67 -43.76 41.33 -60.89
CA GLY A 67 -43.51 42.64 -60.28
C GLY A 67 -42.04 42.87 -59.92
N PHE A 68 -41.34 41.85 -59.41
CA PHE A 68 -39.90 41.92 -59.14
C PHE A 68 -39.06 42.16 -60.41
N MET A 69 -39.53 41.69 -61.57
CA MET A 69 -38.90 41.94 -62.87
C MET A 69 -39.32 43.28 -63.51
N GLU A 70 -40.00 44.17 -62.77
CA GLU A 70 -40.46 45.50 -63.21
C GLU A 70 -41.31 45.51 -64.50
N PHE A 71 -42.02 44.42 -64.78
CA PHE A 71 -42.88 44.33 -65.95
C PHE A 71 -44.23 45.05 -65.76
N ASP A 72 -44.91 45.35 -66.87
CA ASP A 72 -46.13 46.18 -66.92
C ASP A 72 -47.22 45.73 -65.92
N PRO A 73 -47.50 46.50 -64.85
CA PRO A 73 -48.46 46.14 -63.82
C PRO A 73 -49.92 46.17 -64.30
N ALA A 74 -50.19 46.77 -65.47
CA ALA A 74 -51.52 46.79 -66.08
C ALA A 74 -51.85 45.51 -66.87
N LYS A 75 -50.89 44.60 -67.07
CA LYS A 75 -51.10 43.36 -67.81
C LYS A 75 -52.25 42.55 -67.20
N ARG A 76 -53.27 42.27 -68.03
CA ARG A 76 -54.44 41.48 -67.63
C ARG A 76 -54.07 40.01 -67.59
N ILE A 77 -54.39 39.36 -66.49
CA ILE A 77 -54.30 37.91 -66.31
C ILE A 77 -55.70 37.31 -66.24
N THR A 78 -55.87 36.14 -66.83
CA THR A 78 -57.10 35.35 -66.71
C THR A 78 -56.94 34.39 -65.54
N LEU A 79 -57.80 34.52 -64.52
CA LEU A 79 -57.91 33.54 -63.45
C LEU A 79 -59.18 32.72 -63.59
N GLU A 80 -59.02 31.41 -63.50
CA GLU A 80 -60.13 30.49 -63.27
C GLU A 80 -60.59 30.63 -61.82
N THR A 81 -61.91 30.59 -61.61
CA THR A 81 -62.54 30.53 -60.30
C THR A 81 -62.94 29.09 -59.96
N ALA A 82 -63.19 28.80 -58.67
CA ALA A 82 -63.54 27.47 -58.18
C ALA A 82 -64.79 26.82 -58.84
N PHE A 83 -65.59 27.60 -59.59
CA PHE A 83 -66.77 27.14 -60.32
C PHE A 83 -66.57 27.07 -61.85
N GLY A 84 -65.33 27.19 -62.35
CA GLY A 84 -64.99 27.10 -63.78
C GLY A 84 -65.23 28.37 -64.61
N ALA A 85 -65.62 29.49 -63.99
CA ALA A 85 -65.73 30.78 -64.66
C ALA A 85 -64.39 31.53 -64.66
N THR A 86 -64.06 32.22 -65.76
CA THR A 86 -62.82 32.99 -65.91
C THR A 86 -63.05 34.48 -65.63
N ILE A 87 -62.18 35.10 -64.83
CA ILE A 87 -62.19 36.54 -64.53
C ILE A 87 -60.87 37.14 -64.99
N GLN A 88 -60.93 38.28 -65.70
CA GLN A 88 -59.75 39.05 -66.11
C GLN A 88 -59.60 40.33 -65.28
N PHE A 89 -58.43 40.54 -64.69
CA PHE A 89 -58.08 41.79 -64.01
C PHE A 89 -56.55 42.05 -64.06
N PRO A 90 -56.10 43.29 -63.76
CA PRO A 90 -54.67 43.64 -63.79
C PRO A 90 -53.86 42.83 -62.77
N ILE A 91 -52.66 42.40 -63.14
CA ILE A 91 -51.80 41.56 -62.29
C ILE A 91 -51.47 42.20 -60.92
N ALA A 92 -51.40 43.53 -60.85
CA ALA A 92 -51.21 44.27 -59.59
C ALA A 92 -52.36 44.11 -58.57
N LEU A 93 -53.58 43.82 -59.02
CA LEU A 93 -54.74 43.61 -58.13
C LEU A 93 -54.80 42.18 -57.56
N LEU A 94 -53.93 41.28 -58.02
CA LEU A 94 -53.91 39.88 -57.60
C LEU A 94 -53.50 39.68 -56.14
N GLU A 95 -52.58 40.50 -55.64
CA GLU A 95 -52.10 40.41 -54.27
C GLU A 95 -53.19 40.70 -53.23
N HIS A 96 -54.25 41.41 -53.63
CA HIS A 96 -55.37 41.86 -52.81
C HIS A 96 -56.67 41.08 -53.09
N TYR A 97 -56.67 40.13 -54.03
CA TYR A 97 -57.86 39.34 -54.37
C TYR A 97 -58.18 38.33 -53.26
N PRO A 98 -59.36 38.37 -52.60
CA PRO A 98 -59.59 37.63 -51.35
C PRO A 98 -59.33 36.11 -51.42
N PRO A 99 -59.71 35.37 -52.49
CA PRO A 99 -59.36 33.95 -52.63
C PRO A 99 -57.85 33.68 -52.67
N VAL A 100 -57.06 34.57 -53.27
CA VAL A 100 -55.60 34.46 -53.36
C VAL A 100 -54.94 34.79 -52.02
N VAL A 101 -55.46 35.79 -51.29
CA VAL A 101 -55.03 36.10 -49.92
C VAL A 101 -55.32 34.91 -49.01
N HIS A 102 -56.53 34.34 -49.06
CA HIS A 102 -56.91 33.20 -48.22
C HIS A 102 -56.07 31.93 -48.52
N ALA A 103 -55.83 31.62 -49.80
CA ALA A 103 -54.94 30.51 -50.18
C ALA A 103 -53.49 30.71 -49.68
N TRP A 104 -53.01 31.96 -49.68
CA TRP A 104 -51.69 32.31 -49.16
C TRP A 104 -51.61 32.25 -47.63
N GLU A 105 -52.62 32.72 -46.91
CA GLU A 105 -52.72 32.58 -45.45
C GLU A 105 -52.77 31.11 -45.04
N LYS A 106 -53.54 30.28 -45.76
CA LYS A 106 -53.60 28.84 -45.57
C LYS A 106 -52.25 28.15 -45.81
N LEU A 107 -51.54 28.52 -46.88
CA LEU A 107 -50.17 28.06 -47.14
C LEU A 107 -49.22 28.42 -45.98
N MET A 108 -49.25 29.67 -45.51
CA MET A 108 -48.39 30.13 -44.41
C MET A 108 -48.72 29.43 -43.08
N ALA A 109 -50.00 29.18 -42.79
CA ALA A 109 -50.42 28.39 -41.65
C ALA A 109 -49.92 26.92 -41.74
N LEU A 110 -50.01 26.31 -42.93
CA LEU A 110 -49.50 24.96 -43.18
C LEU A 110 -47.98 24.88 -43.02
N LEU A 111 -47.22 25.82 -43.61
CA LEU A 111 -45.76 25.94 -43.44
C LEU A 111 -45.36 26.14 -41.98
N THR A 112 -46.08 26.98 -41.24
CA THR A 112 -45.85 27.18 -39.79
C THR A 112 -46.10 25.89 -39.02
N SER A 113 -47.15 25.14 -39.37
CA SER A 113 -47.44 23.83 -38.78
C SER A 113 -46.37 22.77 -39.14
N ALA A 114 -45.82 22.83 -40.35
CA ALA A 114 -44.73 21.97 -40.80
C ALA A 114 -43.46 22.21 -39.99
N LEU A 115 -43.14 23.49 -39.75
CA LEU A 115 -41.97 23.91 -38.97
C LEU A 115 -42.06 23.47 -37.50
N TRP A 116 -43.25 23.56 -36.90
CA TRP A 116 -43.51 23.00 -35.56
C TRP A 116 -43.38 21.46 -35.54
N ARG A 117 -43.94 20.75 -36.54
CA ARG A 117 -43.82 19.28 -36.65
C ARG A 117 -42.37 18.84 -36.87
N SER A 118 -41.61 19.55 -37.71
CA SER A 118 -40.19 19.27 -37.92
C SER A 118 -39.37 19.56 -36.66
N GLY A 119 -39.69 20.63 -35.91
CA GLY A 119 -39.06 20.93 -34.63
C GLY A 119 -39.28 19.82 -33.60
N PHE A 120 -40.51 19.29 -33.51
CA PHE A 120 -40.84 18.18 -32.61
C PHE A 120 -40.06 16.88 -32.93
N LEU A 121 -39.74 16.62 -34.21
CA LEU A 121 -38.92 15.48 -34.62
C LEU A 121 -37.42 15.74 -34.45
N LEU A 122 -36.95 16.95 -34.80
CA LEU A 122 -35.53 17.29 -34.84
C LEU A 122 -34.95 17.58 -33.46
N VAL A 123 -35.66 18.24 -32.55
CA VAL A 123 -35.12 18.56 -31.21
C VAL A 123 -34.73 17.30 -30.42
N PRO A 124 -35.57 16.23 -30.32
CA PRO A 124 -35.15 14.98 -29.72
C PRO A 124 -34.03 14.28 -30.49
N ALA A 125 -34.05 14.30 -31.83
CA ALA A 125 -33.02 13.68 -32.65
C ALA A 125 -31.63 14.33 -32.46
N PHE A 126 -31.58 15.67 -32.39
CA PHE A 126 -30.35 16.42 -32.08
C PHE A 126 -29.87 16.14 -30.65
N ALA A 127 -30.77 16.04 -29.67
CA ALA A 127 -30.41 15.68 -28.29
C ALA A 127 -29.81 14.26 -28.20
N VAL A 128 -30.39 13.29 -28.91
CA VAL A 128 -29.86 11.91 -29.01
C VAL A 128 -28.52 11.88 -29.74
N PHE A 129 -28.38 12.64 -30.84
CA PHE A 129 -27.11 12.76 -31.57
C PHE A 129 -26.01 13.37 -30.70
N TYR A 130 -26.30 14.46 -29.97
CA TYR A 130 -25.37 15.08 -29.05
C TYR A 130 -24.93 14.11 -27.95
N TRP A 131 -25.88 13.46 -27.28
CA TRP A 131 -25.61 12.46 -26.24
C TRP A 131 -24.76 11.29 -26.78
N PHE A 132 -25.04 10.82 -28.00
CA PHE A 132 -24.26 9.75 -28.63
C PHE A 132 -22.83 10.21 -28.94
N ALA A 133 -22.66 11.39 -29.52
CA ALA A 133 -21.35 11.96 -29.85
C ALA A 133 -20.50 12.22 -28.59
N GLU A 134 -21.10 12.80 -27.55
CA GLU A 134 -20.45 13.02 -26.24
C GLU A 134 -20.02 11.69 -25.61
N ARG A 135 -20.93 10.71 -25.54
CA ARG A 135 -20.66 9.38 -24.94
C ARG A 135 -19.61 8.60 -25.72
N PHE A 136 -19.60 8.68 -27.05
CA PHE A 136 -18.60 8.01 -27.87
C PHE A 136 -17.24 8.70 -27.75
N GLY A 137 -17.20 10.03 -27.81
CA GLY A 137 -15.99 10.82 -27.60
C GLY A 137 -15.34 10.56 -26.23
N GLY A 138 -16.13 10.54 -25.15
CA GLY A 138 -15.65 10.20 -23.81
C GLY A 138 -15.03 8.79 -23.75
N ARG A 139 -15.77 7.77 -24.21
CA ARG A 139 -15.31 6.35 -24.20
C ARG A 139 -14.11 6.06 -25.09
N SER A 140 -13.88 6.87 -26.13
CA SER A 140 -12.69 6.77 -26.97
C SER A 140 -11.44 7.32 -26.30
N LYS A 141 -11.58 8.27 -25.37
CA LYS A 141 -10.47 8.83 -24.57
C LYS A 141 -10.30 8.16 -23.20
N GLU A 142 -11.20 7.26 -22.80
CA GLU A 142 -11.11 6.52 -21.53
C GLU A 142 -9.80 5.71 -21.44
N ARG A 143 -8.94 6.14 -20.51
CA ARG A 143 -7.77 5.44 -19.99
C ARG A 143 -8.14 4.01 -19.57
N LYS A 144 -7.52 3.00 -20.18
CA LYS A 144 -7.83 1.58 -19.92
C LYS A 144 -6.69 0.85 -19.23
N HIS A 145 -6.96 0.32 -18.04
CA HIS A 145 -6.08 -0.66 -17.41
C HIS A 145 -6.07 -1.94 -18.25
N GLU A 146 -4.88 -2.42 -18.64
CA GLU A 146 -4.75 -3.68 -19.39
C GLU A 146 -4.41 -4.85 -18.48
N ARG A 147 -3.46 -4.65 -17.54
CA ARG A 147 -2.99 -5.69 -16.59
C ARG A 147 -2.10 -5.09 -15.51
N GLY A 148 -1.82 -5.88 -14.47
CA GLY A 148 -0.90 -5.55 -13.38
C GLY A 148 -1.63 -5.39 -12.06
N ALA A 149 -1.04 -4.65 -11.13
CA ALA A 149 -1.67 -4.37 -9.85
C ALA A 149 -2.87 -3.41 -10.02
N MET A 150 -3.83 -3.51 -9.11
CA MET A 150 -4.97 -2.59 -9.00
C MET A 150 -4.98 -1.90 -7.64
N LEU A 151 -5.36 -0.62 -7.66
CA LEU A 151 -5.68 0.18 -6.47
C LEU A 151 -7.20 0.37 -6.46
N VAL A 152 -7.87 -0.08 -5.40
CA VAL A 152 -9.32 0.01 -5.21
C VAL A 152 -9.66 0.88 -4.00
N THR A 153 -10.92 1.22 -3.84
CA THR A 153 -11.40 1.89 -2.63
C THR A 153 -11.48 0.92 -1.45
N LEU A 154 -11.46 1.44 -0.22
CA LEU A 154 -11.55 0.62 0.99
C LEU A 154 -12.83 -0.25 1.04
N PRO A 155 -14.04 0.25 0.70
CA PRO A 155 -15.24 -0.59 0.67
C PRO A 155 -15.15 -1.73 -0.35
N GLU A 156 -14.62 -1.49 -1.55
CA GLU A 156 -14.45 -2.53 -2.58
C GLU A 156 -13.54 -3.67 -2.10
N LEU A 157 -12.41 -3.34 -1.46
CA LEU A 157 -11.54 -4.35 -0.85
C LEU A 157 -12.25 -5.11 0.29
N VAL A 158 -13.00 -4.41 1.15
CA VAL A 158 -13.75 -5.04 2.25
C VAL A 158 -14.83 -5.99 1.73
N ASP A 159 -15.54 -5.63 0.65
CA ASP A 159 -16.55 -6.47 0.02
C ASP A 159 -15.91 -7.70 -0.65
N GLU A 160 -14.79 -7.53 -1.36
CA GLU A 160 -14.03 -8.64 -1.96
C GLU A 160 -13.53 -9.63 -0.90
N LEU A 161 -12.92 -9.11 0.18
CA LEU A 161 -12.45 -9.91 1.31
C LEU A 161 -13.59 -10.59 2.05
N THR A 162 -14.73 -9.91 2.25
CA THR A 162 -15.92 -10.50 2.88
C THR A 162 -16.49 -11.64 2.03
N ALA A 163 -16.56 -11.45 0.71
CA ALA A 163 -16.99 -12.49 -0.21
C ALA A 163 -16.02 -13.67 -0.26
N HIS A 164 -14.70 -13.42 -0.27
CA HIS A 164 -13.67 -14.45 -0.20
C HIS A 164 -13.73 -15.24 1.12
N ASN A 165 -13.71 -14.54 2.25
CA ASN A 165 -13.74 -15.14 3.58
C ASN A 165 -15.01 -15.96 3.80
N ARG A 166 -16.15 -15.52 3.27
CA ARG A 166 -17.39 -16.33 3.30
C ARG A 166 -17.26 -17.62 2.48
N ARG A 167 -16.65 -17.58 1.29
CA ARG A 167 -16.42 -18.77 0.45
C ARG A 167 -15.48 -19.76 1.11
N GLU A 168 -14.31 -19.32 1.57
CA GLU A 168 -13.32 -20.21 2.21
C GLU A 168 -13.82 -20.77 3.54
N ARG A 169 -14.51 -19.96 4.36
CA ARG A 169 -15.20 -20.46 5.56
C ARG A 169 -16.21 -21.56 5.25
N THR A 170 -17.02 -21.39 4.20
CA THR A 170 -17.99 -22.42 3.78
C THR A 170 -17.28 -23.70 3.33
N ARG A 171 -16.20 -23.59 2.54
CA ARG A 171 -15.39 -24.75 2.11
C ARG A 171 -14.78 -25.49 3.29
N GLU A 172 -14.23 -24.78 4.26
CA GLU A 172 -13.60 -25.40 5.43
C GLU A 172 -14.64 -26.03 6.37
N LEU A 173 -15.78 -25.39 6.60
CA LEU A 173 -16.88 -25.97 7.38
C LEU A 173 -17.50 -27.20 6.69
N ASP A 174 -17.70 -27.16 5.37
CA ASP A 174 -18.15 -28.33 4.60
C ASP A 174 -17.12 -29.48 4.69
N THR A 175 -15.82 -29.18 4.76
CA THR A 175 -14.75 -30.19 4.91
C THR A 175 -14.70 -30.77 6.33
N ALA A 176 -14.81 -29.93 7.37
CA ALA A 176 -14.64 -30.33 8.76
C ALA A 176 -15.90 -30.94 9.40
N LEU A 177 -17.09 -30.49 8.99
CA LEU A 177 -18.38 -30.85 9.62
C LEU A 177 -19.41 -31.42 8.61
N GLY A 178 -19.06 -31.52 7.32
CA GLY A 178 -19.95 -32.00 6.28
C GLY A 178 -21.17 -31.10 6.12
N TRP A 179 -22.34 -31.68 5.87
CA TRP A 179 -23.60 -30.94 5.78
C TRP A 179 -24.15 -30.45 7.14
N LYS A 180 -23.65 -31.00 8.27
CA LYS A 180 -24.26 -30.82 9.60
C LYS A 180 -24.20 -29.37 10.09
N TRP A 181 -23.11 -28.64 9.80
CA TRP A 181 -22.98 -27.24 10.23
C TRP A 181 -24.07 -26.33 9.66
N ARG A 182 -24.73 -26.72 8.56
CA ARG A 182 -25.83 -25.97 7.96
C ARG A 182 -27.14 -26.09 8.75
N LEU A 183 -27.24 -27.08 9.65
CA LEU A 183 -28.32 -27.24 10.63
C LEU A 183 -27.92 -26.74 12.03
N SER A 184 -26.62 -26.65 12.33
CA SER A 184 -26.12 -26.20 13.62
C SER A 184 -26.40 -24.73 13.90
N LEU A 185 -26.65 -24.40 15.17
CA LEU A 185 -26.79 -23.02 15.61
C LEU A 185 -25.45 -22.29 15.51
N PRO A 186 -25.43 -20.95 15.26
CA PRO A 186 -24.19 -20.18 15.18
C PRO A 186 -23.28 -20.30 16.42
N ARG A 187 -23.85 -20.56 17.60
CA ARG A 187 -23.13 -20.81 18.86
C ARG A 187 -22.43 -22.18 18.88
N GLU A 188 -23.02 -23.19 18.27
CA GLU A 188 -22.45 -24.54 18.15
C GLU A 188 -21.32 -24.54 17.13
N ILE A 189 -21.53 -23.88 15.98
CA ILE A 189 -20.48 -23.64 14.98
C ILE A 189 -19.32 -22.87 15.62
N ALA A 190 -19.57 -21.84 16.43
CA ALA A 190 -18.51 -21.11 17.12
C ALA A 190 -17.75 -21.92 18.18
N ARG A 191 -18.35 -23.00 18.73
CA ARG A 191 -17.67 -23.93 19.65
C ARG A 191 -16.85 -24.98 18.90
N GLY A 192 -17.38 -25.56 17.82
CA GLY A 192 -16.69 -26.56 17.01
C GLY A 192 -15.69 -25.97 16.00
N PHE A 193 -15.85 -24.69 15.65
CA PHE A 193 -15.02 -23.95 14.71
C PHE A 193 -14.84 -22.50 15.21
N PRO A 194 -13.91 -22.28 16.17
CA PRO A 194 -13.75 -20.97 16.83
C PRO A 194 -13.00 -19.94 15.97
N TYR A 195 -12.30 -20.35 14.90
CA TYR A 195 -11.50 -19.45 14.07
C TYR A 195 -12.35 -18.33 13.43
N ARG A 196 -11.85 -17.09 13.57
CA ARG A 196 -12.38 -15.88 12.95
C ARG A 196 -11.20 -15.01 12.49
N PRO A 197 -11.19 -14.54 11.23
CA PRO A 197 -10.17 -13.62 10.74
C PRO A 197 -9.91 -12.46 11.69
N SER A 198 -8.65 -12.11 11.86
CA SER A 198 -8.22 -10.93 12.61
C SER A 198 -8.24 -9.69 11.74
N HIS A 199 -8.01 -8.51 12.33
CA HIS A 199 -8.05 -7.24 11.64
C HIS A 199 -6.68 -6.55 11.72
N ILE A 200 -6.36 -5.76 10.69
CA ILE A 200 -5.19 -4.88 10.65
C ILE A 200 -5.63 -3.56 10.02
N ALA A 201 -5.38 -2.44 10.69
CA ALA A 201 -5.87 -1.12 10.30
C ALA A 201 -7.39 -1.11 9.95
N THR A 202 -8.20 -1.76 10.81
CA THR A 202 -9.65 -2.02 10.67
C THR A 202 -10.11 -2.93 9.53
N VAL A 203 -9.20 -3.47 8.70
CA VAL A 203 -9.54 -4.40 7.61
C VAL A 203 -9.34 -5.84 8.05
N SER A 204 -10.32 -6.71 7.81
CA SER A 204 -10.21 -8.16 8.04
C SER A 204 -9.10 -8.75 7.19
N TYR A 205 -8.25 -9.61 7.77
CA TYR A 205 -7.37 -10.49 7.01
C TYR A 205 -8.19 -11.39 6.06
N PRO A 206 -7.62 -11.78 4.91
CA PRO A 206 -8.13 -12.91 4.14
C PRO A 206 -7.98 -14.23 4.94
N TRP A 207 -8.84 -15.20 4.62
CA TRP A 207 -9.03 -16.43 5.39
C TRP A 207 -7.73 -17.21 5.64
N ARG A 208 -7.35 -17.34 6.92
CA ARG A 208 -6.12 -18.00 7.41
C ARG A 208 -4.81 -17.45 6.83
N LEU A 209 -4.79 -16.17 6.44
CA LEU A 209 -3.58 -15.50 5.96
C LEU A 209 -2.89 -14.62 7.02
N GLU A 210 -3.36 -14.58 8.28
CA GLU A 210 -2.61 -13.95 9.38
C GLU A 210 -1.19 -14.54 9.53
N GLN A 211 -1.10 -15.86 9.39
CA GLN A 211 0.15 -16.62 9.44
C GLN A 211 1.02 -16.44 8.17
N SER A 212 0.64 -15.57 7.24
CA SER A 212 1.53 -15.11 6.16
C SER A 212 2.45 -13.97 6.60
N HIS A 213 2.38 -13.60 7.88
CA HIS A 213 3.13 -12.54 8.55
C HIS A 213 2.83 -11.15 7.98
N ALA A 214 3.09 -10.11 8.79
CA ALA A 214 2.79 -8.73 8.44
C ALA A 214 3.98 -7.82 8.69
N MET A 215 4.14 -6.82 7.82
CA MET A 215 5.15 -5.78 7.93
C MET A 215 4.49 -4.40 7.88
N LEU A 216 4.70 -3.60 8.92
CA LEU A 216 4.16 -2.27 9.13
C LEU A 216 5.29 -1.27 8.90
N ILE A 217 5.32 -0.64 7.73
CA ILE A 217 6.34 0.33 7.36
C ILE A 217 5.81 1.73 7.60
N GLY A 218 6.61 2.59 8.24
CA GLY A 218 6.35 4.02 8.32
C GLY A 218 7.11 4.70 9.44
N THR A 219 7.37 6.00 9.26
CA THR A 219 8.14 6.79 10.22
C THR A 219 7.40 6.99 11.56
N THR A 220 8.09 7.51 12.56
CA THR A 220 7.57 7.78 13.91
C THR A 220 6.31 8.65 13.84
N GLY A 221 5.29 8.30 14.63
CA GLY A 221 4.03 9.05 14.70
C GLY A 221 3.04 8.83 13.55
N MET A 222 3.33 7.96 12.58
CA MET A 222 2.41 7.69 11.45
C MET A 222 1.29 6.69 11.77
N GLY A 223 1.41 5.90 12.85
CA GLY A 223 0.33 5.02 13.34
C GLY A 223 0.66 3.54 13.54
N LYS A 224 1.93 3.10 13.40
CA LYS A 224 2.32 1.69 13.63
C LYS A 224 1.84 1.14 14.98
N THR A 225 2.14 1.87 16.06
CA THR A 225 1.74 1.53 17.43
C THR A 225 0.22 1.47 17.60
N VAL A 226 -0.56 2.25 16.84
CA VAL A 226 -2.04 2.18 16.84
C VAL A 226 -2.51 0.87 16.21
N ALA A 227 -2.00 0.52 15.02
CA ALA A 227 -2.32 -0.75 14.35
C ALA A 227 -1.94 -1.97 15.23
N ILE A 228 -0.75 -1.97 15.83
CA ILE A 228 -0.29 -3.05 16.72
C ILE A 228 -1.16 -3.11 17.99
N SER A 229 -1.50 -1.97 18.60
CA SER A 229 -2.39 -1.92 19.78
C SER A 229 -3.77 -2.51 19.50
N ASP A 230 -4.35 -2.23 18.33
CA ASP A 230 -5.66 -2.78 17.96
C ASP A 230 -5.59 -4.29 17.70
N MET A 231 -4.50 -4.76 17.08
CA MET A 231 -4.23 -6.20 16.90
C MET A 231 -4.02 -6.93 18.24
N ILE A 232 -3.26 -6.36 19.18
CA ILE A 232 -3.07 -6.91 20.53
C ILE A 232 -4.40 -6.97 21.29
N ALA A 233 -5.22 -5.91 21.19
CA ALA A 233 -6.54 -5.87 21.82
C ALA A 233 -7.47 -6.97 21.28
N GLU A 234 -7.50 -7.17 19.96
CA GLU A 234 -8.29 -8.24 19.34
C GLU A 234 -7.76 -9.64 19.68
N ALA A 235 -6.45 -9.85 19.64
CA ALA A 235 -5.82 -11.12 19.96
C ALA A 235 -6.17 -11.56 21.39
N ARG A 236 -6.04 -10.66 22.38
CA ARG A 236 -6.49 -10.93 23.75
C ARG A 236 -7.99 -11.21 23.83
N ALA A 237 -8.83 -10.44 23.13
CA ALA A 237 -10.28 -10.67 23.13
C ALA A 237 -10.68 -12.02 22.50
N LYS A 238 -9.82 -12.61 21.66
CA LYS A 238 -9.94 -13.96 21.10
C LYS A 238 -9.28 -15.06 21.96
N GLY A 239 -8.73 -14.72 23.12
CA GLY A 239 -7.96 -15.65 23.96
C GLY A 239 -6.59 -16.05 23.38
N GLN A 240 -6.16 -15.42 22.28
CA GLN A 240 -4.87 -15.70 21.64
C GLN A 240 -3.73 -15.09 22.45
N ARG A 241 -2.60 -15.80 22.52
CA ARG A 241 -1.42 -15.31 23.23
C ARG A 241 -0.58 -14.41 22.36
N CYS A 242 0.15 -13.50 23.00
CA CYS A 242 1.03 -12.56 22.33
C CYS A 242 2.39 -12.52 23.03
N VAL A 243 3.46 -12.64 22.25
CA VAL A 243 4.78 -12.16 22.65
C VAL A 243 4.94 -10.77 22.06
N VAL A 244 5.14 -9.76 22.91
CA VAL A 244 5.22 -8.35 22.51
C VAL A 244 6.59 -7.83 22.88
N PHE A 245 7.38 -7.47 21.89
CA PHE A 245 8.64 -6.77 22.07
C PHE A 245 8.39 -5.26 22.11
N ASP A 246 8.50 -4.67 23.29
CA ASP A 246 8.14 -3.28 23.59
C ASP A 246 9.36 -2.47 24.07
N LEU A 247 9.84 -1.58 23.22
CA LEU A 247 10.96 -0.66 23.50
C LEU A 247 10.55 0.61 24.25
N THR A 248 9.26 0.96 24.16
CA THR A 248 8.74 2.25 24.64
C THR A 248 8.02 2.12 25.98
N GLY A 249 7.58 0.91 26.32
CA GLY A 249 6.66 0.62 27.41
C GLY A 249 5.20 0.94 27.07
N ALA A 250 4.89 1.42 25.85
CA ALA A 250 3.54 1.85 25.49
C ALA A 250 2.53 0.71 25.41
N PHE A 251 2.96 -0.52 25.12
CA PHE A 251 2.07 -1.68 25.18
C PHE A 251 1.92 -2.17 26.61
N ILE A 252 3.00 -2.16 27.41
CA ILE A 252 2.94 -2.45 28.85
C ILE A 252 1.95 -1.50 29.55
N GLU A 253 2.05 -0.19 29.31
CA GLU A 253 1.22 0.84 29.94
C GLU A 253 -0.29 0.57 29.78
N HIS A 254 -0.72 0.20 28.57
CA HIS A 254 -2.14 0.06 28.22
C HIS A 254 -2.69 -1.36 28.34
N PHE A 255 -1.84 -2.38 28.25
CA PHE A 255 -2.30 -3.79 28.19
C PHE A 255 -1.89 -4.64 29.39
N HIS A 256 -0.82 -4.32 30.12
CA HIS A 256 -0.34 -5.21 31.19
C HIS A 256 -1.39 -5.43 32.31
N ALA A 257 -1.65 -6.69 32.61
CA ALA A 257 -2.55 -7.18 33.63
C ALA A 257 -1.83 -8.20 34.53
N ALA A 258 -1.45 -7.77 35.73
CA ALA A 258 -0.55 -8.49 36.64
C ALA A 258 -1.03 -9.88 37.13
N HIS A 259 -2.25 -10.30 36.80
CA HIS A 259 -2.79 -11.62 37.14
C HIS A 259 -2.56 -12.69 36.07
N CYS A 260 -2.17 -12.30 34.85
CA CYS A 260 -2.02 -13.22 33.72
C CYS A 260 -0.90 -12.86 32.73
N ASP A 261 -0.40 -11.63 32.74
CA ASP A 261 0.71 -11.19 31.89
C ASP A 261 2.05 -11.30 32.60
N ILE A 262 3.12 -11.39 31.81
CA ILE A 262 4.50 -11.51 32.29
C ILE A 262 5.35 -10.42 31.63
N ILE A 263 6.19 -9.75 32.41
CA ILE A 263 7.19 -8.80 31.90
C ILE A 263 8.57 -9.42 32.06
N LEU A 264 9.28 -9.60 30.96
CA LEU A 264 10.69 -9.98 30.93
C LEU A 264 11.53 -8.73 30.62
N ASN A 265 12.13 -8.20 31.68
CA ASN A 265 13.05 -7.07 31.65
C ASN A 265 13.98 -7.22 32.86
N PRO A 266 15.30 -7.47 32.68
CA PRO A 266 16.17 -7.82 33.79
C PRO A 266 16.30 -6.70 34.83
N LEU A 267 15.95 -5.45 34.52
CA LEU A 267 16.04 -4.31 35.43
C LEU A 267 14.68 -3.86 36.00
N ASP A 268 13.57 -4.48 35.57
CA ASP A 268 12.23 -4.19 36.10
C ASP A 268 11.94 -5.01 37.37
N ALA A 269 11.30 -4.38 38.36
CA ALA A 269 10.91 -5.00 39.62
C ALA A 269 9.86 -6.11 39.46
N ARG A 270 9.07 -6.08 38.36
CA ARG A 270 8.02 -7.06 38.04
C ARG A 270 8.55 -8.31 37.32
N CYS A 271 9.83 -8.33 36.95
CA CYS A 271 10.42 -9.47 36.25
C CYS A 271 10.43 -10.72 37.13
N PRO A 272 9.91 -11.87 36.68
CA PRO A 272 10.02 -13.13 37.41
C PRO A 272 11.48 -13.64 37.41
N GLN A 273 11.76 -14.58 38.31
CA GLN A 273 12.98 -15.38 38.24
C GLN A 273 12.95 -16.25 36.99
N TRP A 274 13.92 -16.04 36.11
CA TRP A 274 14.12 -16.79 34.88
C TRP A 274 15.48 -17.51 34.93
N SER A 275 15.52 -18.77 34.48
CA SER A 275 16.72 -19.60 34.44
C SER A 275 16.90 -20.17 33.05
N LEU A 276 18.12 -20.09 32.49
CA LEU A 276 18.46 -20.75 31.22
C LEU A 276 18.18 -22.26 31.28
N PHE A 277 18.46 -22.86 32.45
CA PHE A 277 18.30 -24.28 32.71
C PHE A 277 16.83 -24.72 32.84
N ASP A 278 15.90 -23.78 33.05
CA ASP A 278 14.46 -24.09 33.01
C ASP A 278 13.95 -24.08 31.54
N GLU A 279 14.70 -23.50 30.59
CA GLU A 279 14.34 -23.44 29.17
C GLU A 279 15.02 -24.49 28.29
N CYS A 280 16.20 -25.00 28.64
CA CYS A 280 16.98 -25.92 27.81
C CYS A 280 16.97 -27.33 28.43
N ARG A 281 16.36 -28.31 27.73
CA ARG A 281 16.26 -29.72 28.17
C ARG A 281 17.31 -30.62 27.49
N SER A 282 17.95 -30.15 26.42
CA SER A 282 18.90 -30.90 25.61
C SER A 282 20.08 -30.05 25.12
N GLU A 283 21.19 -30.69 24.75
CA GLU A 283 22.39 -30.03 24.22
C GLU A 283 22.08 -29.10 23.04
N GLY A 284 21.27 -29.55 22.07
CA GLY A 284 20.90 -28.73 20.90
C GLY A 284 20.12 -27.45 21.26
N GLU A 285 19.42 -27.44 22.39
CA GLU A 285 18.71 -26.25 22.89
C GLU A 285 19.66 -25.32 23.65
N PHE A 286 20.71 -25.84 24.30
CA PHE A 286 21.80 -25.01 24.82
C PHE A 286 22.60 -24.37 23.68
N TRP A 287 22.85 -25.08 22.57
CA TRP A 287 23.45 -24.49 21.36
C TRP A 287 22.56 -23.40 20.75
N ALA A 288 21.25 -23.63 20.63
CA ALA A 288 20.32 -22.60 20.15
C ALA A 288 20.30 -21.36 21.06
N ALA A 289 20.40 -21.53 22.38
CA ALA A 289 20.53 -20.44 23.32
C ALA A 289 21.89 -19.71 23.20
N ALA A 290 22.98 -20.46 22.96
CA ALA A 290 24.32 -19.91 22.73
C ALA A 290 24.39 -19.06 21.45
N ASP A 291 23.74 -19.51 20.38
CA ASP A 291 23.61 -18.81 19.11
C ASP A 291 22.92 -17.44 19.26
N ALA A 292 21.86 -17.38 20.08
CA ALA A 292 21.10 -16.17 20.36
C ALA A 292 21.84 -15.22 21.34
N LEU A 293 22.53 -15.79 22.34
CA LEU A 293 23.24 -15.03 23.37
C LEU A 293 24.57 -14.45 22.88
N VAL A 294 25.31 -15.16 22.03
CA VAL A 294 26.57 -14.69 21.43
C VAL A 294 26.38 -14.62 19.91
N PRO A 295 25.91 -13.48 19.35
CA PRO A 295 25.62 -13.35 17.92
C PRO A 295 26.89 -13.40 17.05
N HIS A 296 26.71 -13.43 15.73
CA HIS A 296 27.79 -13.59 14.74
C HIS A 296 27.97 -12.31 13.92
N ASP A 297 29.13 -11.68 14.01
CA ASP A 297 29.43 -10.35 13.41
C ASP A 297 29.85 -10.41 11.92
N GLY A 298 29.26 -11.32 11.14
CA GLY A 298 29.28 -11.24 9.68
C GLY A 298 30.51 -11.74 8.91
N GLY A 299 31.65 -12.06 9.53
CA GLY A 299 32.80 -12.63 8.80
C GLY A 299 34.15 -12.63 9.51
N GLY A 300 35.11 -13.40 9.00
CA GLY A 300 36.54 -13.34 9.36
C GLY A 300 36.95 -14.11 10.62
N GLU A 301 38.17 -13.86 11.11
CA GLU A 301 38.76 -14.56 12.27
C GLU A 301 37.92 -14.41 13.56
N ALA A 302 37.11 -13.35 13.67
CA ALA A 302 36.11 -13.15 14.71
C ALA A 302 35.17 -14.37 14.90
N GLN A 303 34.88 -15.12 13.82
CA GLN A 303 33.99 -16.29 13.86
C GLN A 303 34.53 -17.41 14.74
N PHE A 304 35.85 -17.66 14.74
CA PHE A 304 36.45 -18.70 15.59
C PHE A 304 36.17 -18.42 17.08
N TRP A 305 36.41 -17.18 17.50
CA TRP A 305 36.20 -16.75 18.89
C TRP A 305 34.74 -16.87 19.33
N VAL A 306 33.79 -16.55 18.44
CA VAL A 306 32.35 -16.71 18.70
C VAL A 306 31.96 -18.18 18.81
N ILE A 307 32.42 -19.04 17.89
CA ILE A 307 32.11 -20.48 17.92
C ILE A 307 32.70 -21.13 19.18
N ALA A 308 33.95 -20.82 19.51
CA ALA A 308 34.62 -21.31 20.70
C ALA A 308 33.93 -20.83 22.00
N ALA A 309 33.44 -19.59 22.04
CA ALA A 309 32.69 -19.05 23.18
C ALA A 309 31.35 -19.77 23.38
N ARG A 310 30.64 -20.08 22.29
CA ARG A 310 29.41 -20.89 22.33
C ARG A 310 29.71 -22.32 22.80
N ALA A 311 30.72 -22.97 22.24
CA ALA A 311 31.13 -24.33 22.63
C ALA A 311 31.47 -24.41 24.13
N LEU A 312 32.32 -23.50 24.61
CA LEU A 312 32.70 -23.41 26.02
C LEU A 312 31.47 -23.22 26.92
N PHE A 313 30.55 -22.32 26.55
CA PHE A 313 29.32 -22.08 27.29
C PHE A 313 28.40 -23.31 27.36
N VAL A 314 28.22 -24.04 26.24
CA VAL A 314 27.38 -25.25 26.22
C VAL A 314 27.97 -26.34 27.11
N GLU A 315 29.27 -26.63 27.00
CA GLU A 315 29.96 -27.61 27.86
C GLU A 315 29.86 -27.24 29.35
N PHE A 316 29.97 -25.95 29.69
CA PHE A 316 29.73 -25.47 31.05
C PHE A 316 28.30 -25.71 31.52
N CYS A 317 27.30 -25.48 30.67
CA CYS A 317 25.91 -25.75 31.01
C CYS A 317 25.68 -27.26 31.24
N LEU A 318 26.21 -28.12 30.39
CA LEU A 318 26.11 -29.57 30.52
C LEU A 318 26.79 -30.09 31.80
N LYS A 319 28.01 -29.62 32.12
CA LYS A 319 28.70 -29.94 33.38
C LYS A 319 27.91 -29.48 34.61
N LEU A 320 27.36 -28.27 34.61
CA LEU A 320 26.55 -27.77 35.72
C LEU A 320 25.24 -28.53 35.90
N VAL A 321 24.63 -29.04 34.81
CA VAL A 321 23.49 -29.96 34.88
C VAL A 321 23.90 -31.30 35.47
N ALA A 322 25.00 -31.90 35.02
CA ALA A 322 25.52 -33.17 35.54
C ALA A 322 25.92 -33.10 37.02
N GLU A 323 26.46 -31.97 37.48
CA GLU A 323 26.78 -31.72 38.90
C GLU A 323 25.55 -31.37 39.77
N GLY A 324 24.34 -31.23 39.19
CA GLY A 324 23.14 -30.81 39.92
C GLY A 324 23.16 -29.34 40.35
N ARG A 325 23.99 -28.51 39.72
CA ARG A 325 24.26 -27.09 40.06
C ARG A 325 23.69 -26.10 39.02
N ALA A 326 22.76 -26.58 38.18
CA ALA A 326 22.11 -25.89 37.06
C ALA A 326 21.38 -24.60 37.46
N THR A 327 22.13 -23.51 37.62
CA THR A 327 21.62 -22.17 37.99
C THR A 327 22.41 -21.08 37.27
N ASN A 328 21.73 -19.99 36.91
CA ASN A 328 22.36 -18.83 36.27
C ASN A 328 23.50 -18.24 37.13
N ASP A 329 23.36 -18.29 38.46
CA ASP A 329 24.40 -17.82 39.39
C ASP A 329 25.64 -18.74 39.42
N ALA A 330 25.46 -20.08 39.41
CA ALA A 330 26.60 -20.98 39.29
C ALA A 330 27.34 -20.83 37.95
N LEU A 331 26.59 -20.67 36.84
CA LEU A 331 27.15 -20.35 35.52
C LEU A 331 27.93 -19.02 35.55
N ALA A 332 27.33 -17.97 36.12
CA ALA A 332 27.98 -16.67 36.25
C ALA A 332 29.24 -16.71 37.14
N ARG A 333 29.27 -17.55 38.17
CA ARG A 333 30.44 -17.71 39.05
C ARG A 333 31.55 -18.51 38.38
N GLU A 334 31.24 -19.71 37.89
CA GLU A 334 32.23 -20.68 37.40
C GLU A 334 32.78 -20.35 36.00
N LEU A 335 31.95 -19.83 35.07
CA LEU A 335 32.43 -19.45 33.73
C LEU A 335 32.96 -18.01 33.68
N MET A 336 32.26 -17.06 34.28
CA MET A 336 32.54 -15.62 34.07
C MET A 336 33.50 -14.99 35.08
N THR A 337 33.66 -15.55 36.28
CA THR A 337 34.47 -14.93 37.36
C THR A 337 35.52 -15.84 37.99
N ALA A 338 35.46 -17.16 37.80
CA ALA A 338 36.49 -18.06 38.29
C ALA A 338 37.84 -17.82 37.59
N ASP A 339 38.93 -18.29 38.20
CA ASP A 339 40.23 -18.33 37.57
C ASP A 339 40.27 -19.36 36.42
N LEU A 340 41.21 -19.19 35.49
CA LEU A 340 41.34 -20.10 34.36
C LEU A 340 41.63 -21.56 34.77
N SER A 341 42.35 -21.79 35.89
CA SER A 341 42.67 -23.16 36.31
C SER A 341 41.41 -23.90 36.78
N ARG A 342 40.49 -23.20 37.46
CA ARG A 342 39.16 -23.71 37.79
C ARG A 342 38.31 -23.96 36.55
N VAL A 343 38.34 -23.04 35.59
CA VAL A 343 37.62 -23.18 34.31
C VAL A 343 38.09 -24.44 33.55
N HIS A 344 39.40 -24.59 33.37
CA HIS A 344 40.00 -25.76 32.74
C HIS A 344 39.73 -27.05 33.52
N ALA A 345 39.81 -27.02 34.86
CA ALA A 345 39.48 -28.18 35.69
C ALA A 345 38.03 -28.65 35.49
N MET A 346 37.08 -27.73 35.24
CA MET A 346 35.72 -28.09 34.85
C MET A 346 35.62 -28.59 33.42
N MET A 347 36.39 -28.07 32.47
CA MET A 347 36.36 -28.50 31.05
C MET A 347 37.16 -29.77 30.74
N ARG A 348 37.95 -30.31 31.69
CA ARG A 348 38.65 -31.58 31.49
C ARG A 348 37.75 -32.71 31.02
N GLY A 349 38.19 -33.39 29.96
CA GLY A 349 37.47 -34.48 29.28
C GLY A 349 36.33 -34.05 28.35
N THR A 350 36.19 -32.76 28.03
CA THR A 350 35.21 -32.23 27.08
C THR A 350 35.86 -31.77 25.77
N ILE A 351 35.08 -31.40 24.76
CA ILE A 351 35.60 -30.76 23.53
C ILE A 351 36.26 -29.39 23.81
N ALA A 352 35.95 -28.75 24.95
CA ALA A 352 36.52 -27.48 25.38
C ALA A 352 37.82 -27.63 26.21
N ASP A 353 38.29 -28.85 26.45
CA ASP A 353 39.52 -29.13 27.20
C ASP A 353 40.75 -28.45 26.55
N PRO A 354 41.02 -28.61 25.22
CA PRO A 354 42.16 -27.96 24.57
C PRO A 354 41.97 -26.43 24.45
N LEU A 355 40.73 -25.96 24.45
CA LEU A 355 40.40 -24.53 24.37
C LEU A 355 40.67 -23.77 25.67
N THR A 356 40.83 -24.49 26.79
CA THR A 356 41.02 -23.95 28.14
C THR A 356 42.35 -24.32 28.77
N ALA A 357 43.18 -25.10 28.08
CA ALA A 357 44.48 -25.58 28.56
C ALA A 357 45.41 -24.42 29.00
N PRO A 358 46.26 -24.59 30.03
CA PRO A 358 47.18 -23.56 30.49
C PRO A 358 48.11 -23.01 29.40
N GLU A 359 48.54 -23.86 28.46
CA GLU A 359 49.34 -23.50 27.29
C GLU A 359 48.59 -22.54 26.35
N ALA A 360 47.26 -22.63 26.34
CA ALA A 360 46.35 -21.82 25.55
C ALA A 360 45.72 -20.65 26.35
N ALA A 361 46.28 -20.26 27.50
CA ALA A 361 45.63 -19.32 28.43
C ALA A 361 45.17 -17.99 27.81
N ARG A 362 45.95 -17.41 26.89
CA ARG A 362 45.55 -16.19 26.17
C ARG A 362 44.33 -16.42 25.27
N MET A 363 44.23 -17.59 24.65
CA MET A 363 43.10 -17.98 23.82
C MET A 363 41.85 -18.16 24.69
N ALA A 364 41.99 -18.87 25.81
CA ALA A 364 40.90 -19.13 26.75
C ALA A 364 40.33 -17.84 27.35
N GLU A 365 41.18 -16.90 27.79
CA GLU A 365 40.72 -15.60 28.29
C GLU A 365 40.05 -14.75 27.19
N SER A 366 40.54 -14.78 25.95
CA SER A 366 39.85 -14.11 24.82
C SER A 366 38.46 -14.69 24.54
N ILE A 367 38.34 -16.02 24.56
CA ILE A 367 37.05 -16.73 24.41
C ILE A 367 36.08 -16.34 25.54
N ARG A 368 36.57 -16.31 26.78
CA ARG A 368 35.79 -15.88 27.96
C ARG A 368 35.39 -14.40 27.89
N ALA A 369 36.24 -13.52 27.37
CA ALA A 369 35.94 -12.11 27.19
C ALA A 369 34.76 -11.90 26.22
N VAL A 370 34.75 -12.60 25.08
CA VAL A 370 33.64 -12.60 24.11
C VAL A 370 32.33 -13.02 24.76
N PHE A 371 32.34 -14.08 25.57
CA PHE A 371 31.16 -14.50 26.33
C PHE A 371 30.75 -13.46 27.40
N ASN A 372 31.70 -12.95 28.18
CA ASN A 372 31.45 -12.02 29.29
C ASN A 372 30.83 -10.69 28.85
N VAL A 373 31.20 -10.17 27.68
CA VAL A 373 30.58 -8.97 27.10
C VAL A 373 29.10 -9.20 26.79
N ASN A 374 28.79 -10.32 26.12
CA ASN A 374 27.45 -10.63 25.63
C ASN A 374 26.49 -11.14 26.71
N ALA A 375 26.97 -11.98 27.62
CA ALA A 375 26.16 -12.65 28.64
C ALA A 375 26.03 -11.85 29.95
N LYS A 376 26.57 -10.63 30.02
CA LYS A 376 26.49 -9.73 31.19
C LYS A 376 25.06 -9.54 31.71
N ALA A 377 24.07 -9.55 30.82
CA ALA A 377 22.65 -9.49 31.14
C ALA A 377 22.18 -10.57 32.14
N LEU A 378 22.77 -11.78 32.09
CA LEU A 378 22.41 -12.89 32.99
C LEU A 378 22.67 -12.55 34.46
N LYS A 379 23.68 -11.71 34.76
CA LYS A 379 23.98 -11.22 36.12
C LYS A 379 23.00 -10.15 36.62
N LEU A 380 22.12 -9.63 35.75
CA LEU A 380 21.12 -8.62 36.10
C LEU A 380 19.75 -9.23 36.43
N LEU A 381 19.57 -10.53 36.15
CA LEU A 381 18.33 -11.26 36.43
C LEU A 381 17.99 -11.30 37.93
N PRO A 382 16.70 -11.33 38.30
CA PRO A 382 16.28 -11.46 39.69
C PRO A 382 16.60 -12.85 40.23
N THR A 383 17.23 -12.89 41.41
CA THR A 383 17.58 -14.12 42.14
C THR A 383 16.47 -14.63 43.06
N ALA A 384 15.45 -13.79 43.32
CA ALA A 384 14.28 -14.11 44.13
C ALA A 384 13.01 -13.63 43.43
N GLY A 385 11.88 -14.31 43.69
CA GLY A 385 10.59 -14.04 43.06
C GLY A 385 9.91 -15.33 42.57
N PRO A 386 8.75 -15.23 41.88
CA PRO A 386 8.14 -16.37 41.21
C PRO A 386 9.03 -16.86 40.07
N ARG A 387 9.18 -18.18 39.93
CA ARG A 387 9.87 -18.78 38.78
C ARG A 387 8.99 -18.73 37.53
N PHE A 388 9.62 -18.53 36.37
CA PHE A 388 8.96 -18.49 35.08
C PHE A 388 9.83 -19.13 33.98
N SER A 389 9.21 -19.97 33.16
CA SER A 389 9.77 -20.48 31.91
C SER A 389 8.90 -20.03 30.73
N VAL A 390 9.54 -19.40 29.75
CA VAL A 390 9.02 -19.06 28.42
C VAL A 390 8.58 -20.33 27.70
N ARG A 391 9.38 -21.41 27.74
CA ARG A 391 9.00 -22.70 27.14
C ARG A 391 7.70 -23.21 27.74
N GLN A 392 7.67 -23.38 29.07
CA GLN A 392 6.49 -23.91 29.76
C GLN A 392 5.28 -23.02 29.50
N TRP A 393 5.45 -21.69 29.48
CA TRP A 393 4.37 -20.78 29.10
C TRP A 393 3.85 -21.10 27.70
N ILE A 394 4.70 -21.16 26.66
CA ILE A 394 4.28 -21.52 25.29
C ILE A 394 3.58 -22.90 25.25
N GLU A 395 4.14 -23.92 25.92
CA GLU A 395 3.58 -25.29 26.02
C GLU A 395 2.17 -25.27 26.66
N ASP A 396 2.04 -24.72 27.88
CA ASP A 396 0.81 -24.65 28.68
C ASP A 396 -0.31 -23.86 27.99
N GLY A 397 0.04 -22.94 27.08
CA GLY A 397 -0.91 -22.17 26.27
C GLY A 397 -1.76 -23.00 25.30
N THR A 398 -1.41 -24.27 25.11
CA THR A 398 -2.24 -25.21 24.34
C THR A 398 -3.16 -26.09 25.20
N ALA A 399 -2.97 -26.13 26.52
CA ALA A 399 -3.65 -27.06 27.43
C ALA A 399 -4.47 -26.39 28.55
N SER A 400 -4.10 -25.20 29.01
CA SER A 400 -4.69 -24.58 30.22
C SER A 400 -5.50 -23.31 29.96
N ALA A 401 -6.80 -23.36 30.27
CA ALA A 401 -7.72 -22.22 30.24
C ALA A 401 -7.33 -21.06 31.19
N ARG A 402 -6.41 -21.29 32.15
CA ARG A 402 -5.90 -20.28 33.08
C ARG A 402 -5.02 -19.20 32.42
N GLY A 403 -4.68 -19.32 31.14
CA GLY A 403 -3.81 -18.38 30.42
C GLY A 403 -4.28 -18.01 29.01
N GLU A 404 -5.59 -18.04 28.74
CA GLU A 404 -6.15 -17.46 27.51
C GLU A 404 -5.91 -15.93 27.48
N GLY A 405 -5.43 -15.39 26.36
CA GLY A 405 -5.20 -13.96 26.20
C GLY A 405 -4.02 -13.35 26.99
N SER A 406 -3.21 -14.21 27.62
CA SER A 406 -1.95 -13.85 28.32
C SER A 406 -0.93 -13.25 27.35
N ILE A 407 -0.24 -12.21 27.79
CA ILE A 407 0.80 -11.52 27.03
C ILE A 407 2.16 -11.63 27.75
N LEU A 408 3.17 -12.03 27.00
CA LEU A 408 4.58 -11.98 27.38
C LEU A 408 5.21 -10.69 26.81
N PHE A 409 5.45 -9.70 27.66
CA PHE A 409 6.13 -8.46 27.28
C PHE A 409 7.64 -8.64 27.45
N ILE A 410 8.39 -8.57 26.36
CA ILE A 410 9.86 -8.48 26.37
C ILE A 410 10.20 -7.00 26.23
N SER A 411 10.85 -6.40 27.23
CA SER A 411 11.13 -4.95 27.23
C SER A 411 12.47 -4.59 27.83
N ALA A 412 12.99 -3.44 27.42
CA ALA A 412 14.09 -2.75 28.05
C ALA A 412 13.98 -1.24 27.77
N ARG A 413 14.53 -0.40 28.64
CA ARG A 413 14.66 1.03 28.31
C ARG A 413 15.75 1.19 27.26
N TYR A 414 15.63 2.20 26.40
CA TYR A 414 16.61 2.49 25.35
C TYR A 414 18.06 2.56 25.87
N VAL A 415 18.28 3.15 27.05
CA VAL A 415 19.60 3.25 27.71
C VAL A 415 20.17 1.93 28.20
N ASP A 416 19.32 0.91 28.43
CA ASP A 416 19.74 -0.42 28.89
C ASP A 416 19.91 -1.41 27.72
N MET A 417 19.53 -1.02 26.50
CA MET A 417 19.48 -1.90 25.33
C MET A 417 20.84 -2.53 25.03
N SER A 418 21.92 -1.73 25.06
CA SER A 418 23.30 -2.20 24.83
C SER A 418 23.81 -3.23 25.83
N VAL A 419 23.12 -3.40 26.97
CA VAL A 419 23.45 -4.39 28.00
C VAL A 419 22.47 -5.56 28.01
N CYS A 420 21.23 -5.36 27.55
CA CYS A 420 20.16 -6.35 27.64
C CYS A 420 19.85 -7.05 26.32
N ALA A 421 20.23 -6.48 25.16
CA ALA A 421 19.75 -6.92 23.84
C ALA A 421 19.95 -8.43 23.58
N GLN A 422 21.11 -9.01 23.93
CA GLN A 422 21.36 -10.45 23.77
C GLN A 422 20.37 -11.31 24.57
N LEU A 423 19.97 -10.88 25.77
CA LEU A 423 18.98 -11.58 26.60
C LEU A 423 17.55 -11.39 26.07
N LEU A 424 17.23 -10.22 25.52
CA LEU A 424 15.93 -10.00 24.86
C LEU A 424 15.79 -10.87 23.61
N THR A 425 16.86 -10.95 22.80
CA THR A 425 16.98 -11.88 21.67
C THR A 425 16.82 -13.32 22.13
N LEU A 426 17.54 -13.74 23.18
CA LEU A 426 17.42 -15.09 23.74
C LEU A 426 15.97 -15.43 24.13
N TRP A 427 15.27 -14.56 24.84
CA TRP A 427 13.86 -14.80 25.22
C TRP A 427 12.92 -14.91 24.02
N LEU A 428 13.11 -14.07 23.00
CA LEU A 428 12.33 -14.11 21.76
C LEU A 428 12.61 -15.40 20.97
N ASP A 429 13.89 -15.77 20.85
CA ASP A 429 14.35 -16.98 20.17
C ASP A 429 13.86 -18.25 20.91
N THR A 430 13.88 -18.28 22.25
CA THR A 430 13.28 -19.37 23.06
C THR A 430 11.78 -19.50 22.77
N ALA A 431 11.04 -18.39 22.74
CA ALA A 431 9.59 -18.41 22.47
C ALA A 431 9.27 -18.91 21.04
N MET A 432 10.02 -18.44 20.04
CA MET A 432 9.85 -18.88 18.65
C MET A 432 10.26 -20.34 18.45
N ASN A 433 11.41 -20.75 18.96
CA ASN A 433 11.90 -22.12 18.83
C ASN A 433 10.97 -23.12 19.54
N THR A 434 10.50 -22.81 20.76
CA THR A 434 9.50 -23.65 21.45
C THR A 434 8.21 -23.77 20.66
N LEU A 435 7.70 -22.68 20.06
CA LEU A 435 6.51 -22.77 19.22
C LEU A 435 6.72 -23.72 18.03
N MET A 436 7.92 -23.73 17.43
CA MET A 436 8.27 -24.62 16.32
C MET A 436 8.48 -26.09 16.72
N THR A 437 8.55 -26.42 18.02
CA THR A 437 8.52 -27.83 18.50
C THR A 437 7.11 -28.35 18.78
N MET A 438 6.08 -27.50 18.70
CA MET A 438 4.70 -27.90 19.01
C MET A 438 4.05 -28.74 17.89
N PRO A 439 2.91 -29.41 18.15
CA PRO A 439 2.14 -30.06 17.09
C PRO A 439 1.71 -29.08 15.99
N ARG A 440 1.81 -29.50 14.72
CA ARG A 440 1.44 -28.66 13.57
C ARG A 440 -0.04 -28.30 13.63
N THR A 441 -0.36 -27.03 13.41
CA THR A 441 -1.74 -26.53 13.42
C THR A 441 -1.94 -25.39 12.40
N ARG A 442 -3.17 -25.30 11.88
CA ARG A 442 -3.65 -24.21 11.01
C ARG A 442 -4.28 -23.07 11.79
N ASP A 443 -4.58 -23.28 13.07
CA ASP A 443 -5.20 -22.28 13.93
C ASP A 443 -4.13 -21.40 14.57
N LEU A 444 -4.38 -20.10 14.59
CA LEU A 444 -3.49 -19.11 15.17
C LEU A 444 -3.51 -19.20 16.71
N LYS A 445 -2.38 -19.64 17.27
CA LYS A 445 -2.15 -19.86 18.71
C LYS A 445 -1.39 -18.69 19.35
N CYS A 446 -0.33 -18.21 18.69
CA CYS A 446 0.54 -17.18 19.23
C CYS A 446 0.88 -16.12 18.17
N TRP A 447 0.75 -14.86 18.57
CA TRP A 447 1.28 -13.71 17.85
C TRP A 447 2.66 -13.32 18.39
N PHE A 448 3.53 -12.85 17.49
CA PHE A 448 4.75 -12.12 17.85
C PHE A 448 4.65 -10.71 17.28
N PHE A 449 4.65 -9.70 18.15
CA PHE A 449 4.65 -8.30 17.77
C PHE A 449 6.01 -7.69 18.09
N VAL A 450 6.67 -7.13 17.08
CA VAL A 450 7.94 -6.41 17.22
C VAL A 450 7.71 -4.99 16.70
N ASP A 451 7.66 -3.99 17.58
CA ASP A 451 7.27 -2.61 17.20
C ASP A 451 8.34 -1.89 16.36
N GLU A 452 9.62 -2.18 16.61
CA GLU A 452 10.73 -1.73 15.77
C GLU A 452 11.81 -2.81 15.69
N LEU A 453 11.94 -3.44 14.52
CA LEU A 453 12.92 -4.50 14.28
C LEU A 453 14.36 -3.97 14.12
N GLY A 454 14.54 -2.76 13.58
CA GLY A 454 15.85 -2.14 13.34
C GLY A 454 16.58 -1.64 14.60
N ALA A 455 15.95 -1.73 15.77
CA ALA A 455 16.54 -1.39 17.06
C ALA A 455 17.14 -2.60 17.81
N LEU A 456 16.96 -3.81 17.28
CA LEU A 456 17.54 -5.05 17.80
C LEU A 456 18.80 -5.44 17.00
N HIS A 457 19.66 -6.25 17.62
CA HIS A 457 20.66 -7.01 16.87
C HIS A 457 19.98 -8.05 15.96
N ARG A 458 20.72 -8.60 14.99
CA ARG A 458 20.22 -9.66 14.11
C ARG A 458 19.65 -10.83 14.94
N LEU A 459 18.36 -11.08 14.77
CA LEU A 459 17.62 -12.19 15.41
C LEU A 459 17.66 -13.46 14.53
N PRO A 460 18.36 -14.54 14.91
CA PRO A 460 18.43 -15.76 14.10
C PRO A 460 17.11 -16.54 14.06
N ALA A 461 16.36 -16.64 15.17
CA ALA A 461 15.08 -17.36 15.15
C ALA A 461 13.99 -16.60 14.38
N LEU A 462 14.07 -15.26 14.22
CA LEU A 462 13.09 -14.52 13.41
C LEU A 462 13.15 -14.96 11.93
N GLU A 463 14.36 -15.17 11.41
CA GLU A 463 14.59 -15.63 10.04
C GLU A 463 13.94 -17.00 9.79
N LYS A 464 14.17 -17.95 10.71
CA LYS A 464 13.57 -19.29 10.68
C LYS A 464 12.06 -19.22 10.89
N GLY A 465 11.61 -18.42 11.86
CA GLY A 465 10.21 -18.27 12.26
C GLY A 465 9.32 -17.71 11.15
N LEU A 466 9.79 -16.71 10.39
CA LEU A 466 9.07 -16.17 9.23
C LEU A 466 8.90 -17.18 8.08
N GLN A 467 9.69 -18.26 8.05
CA GLN A 467 9.55 -19.34 7.06
C GLN A 467 8.64 -20.47 7.56
N THR A 468 8.77 -20.87 8.83
CA THR A 468 8.20 -22.13 9.32
C THR A 468 7.11 -21.99 10.39
N ALA A 469 7.05 -20.89 11.16
CA ALA A 469 6.12 -20.76 12.30
C ALA A 469 4.63 -20.83 11.88
N ARG A 470 4.32 -20.52 10.62
CA ARG A 470 3.01 -20.75 10.01
C ARG A 470 2.50 -22.20 10.19
N ASN A 471 3.39 -23.19 10.20
CA ASN A 471 3.01 -24.59 10.37
C ASN A 471 2.56 -24.93 11.80
N PHE A 472 2.85 -24.07 12.76
CA PHE A 472 2.75 -24.32 14.20
C PHE A 472 1.81 -23.35 14.92
N GLY A 473 0.95 -22.64 14.17
CA GLY A 473 0.03 -21.66 14.76
C GLY A 473 0.66 -20.31 15.10
N GLY A 474 1.83 -19.97 14.55
CA GLY A 474 2.47 -18.67 14.72
C GLY A 474 2.08 -17.65 13.65
N ALA A 475 1.93 -16.38 14.05
CA ALA A 475 1.94 -15.22 13.15
C ALA A 475 2.89 -14.15 13.71
N ILE A 476 3.56 -13.40 12.83
CA ILE A 476 4.59 -12.42 13.20
C ILE A 476 4.24 -11.08 12.56
N VAL A 477 4.34 -10.00 13.32
CA VAL A 477 4.04 -8.63 12.92
C VAL A 477 5.26 -7.77 13.23
N LEU A 478 5.85 -7.20 12.18
CA LEU A 478 7.11 -6.45 12.25
C LEU A 478 6.87 -4.98 11.92
N GLY A 479 7.16 -4.08 12.86
CA GLY A 479 7.24 -2.65 12.63
C GLY A 479 8.63 -2.24 12.15
N LEU A 480 8.66 -1.29 11.20
CA LEU A 480 9.88 -0.72 10.63
C LEU A 480 9.72 0.80 10.43
N HIS A 481 10.69 1.56 10.93
CA HIS A 481 10.80 3.00 10.69
C HIS A 481 11.27 3.32 9.26
N ALA A 482 12.29 2.61 8.78
CA ALA A 482 12.87 2.74 7.45
C ALA A 482 13.45 1.40 6.99
N TYR A 483 13.35 1.10 5.70
CA TYR A 483 13.88 -0.13 5.11
C TYR A 483 15.42 -0.18 5.14
N ALA A 484 16.07 0.98 5.02
CA ALA A 484 17.52 1.12 5.16
C ALA A 484 18.06 0.58 6.50
N LYS A 485 17.33 0.75 7.62
CA LYS A 485 17.73 0.17 8.91
C LYS A 485 17.61 -1.35 8.97
N LEU A 486 16.67 -1.95 8.23
CA LEU A 486 16.63 -3.41 8.10
C LEU A 486 17.84 -3.93 7.32
N LYS A 487 18.24 -3.24 6.25
CA LYS A 487 19.46 -3.55 5.48
C LYS A 487 20.74 -3.42 6.31
N GLU A 488 20.83 -2.42 7.17
CA GLU A 488 21.97 -2.21 8.08
C GLU A 488 22.14 -3.36 9.07
N VAL A 489 21.04 -3.84 9.68
CA VAL A 489 21.09 -4.91 10.70
C VAL A 489 21.23 -6.32 10.11
N TYR A 490 20.61 -6.60 8.97
CA TYR A 490 20.55 -7.96 8.39
C TYR A 490 21.39 -8.14 7.12
N GLY A 491 21.81 -7.06 6.46
CA GLY A 491 22.37 -7.06 5.11
C GLY A 491 21.28 -7.06 4.03
N GLU A 492 21.60 -6.51 2.85
CA GLU A 492 20.69 -6.30 1.71
C GLU A 492 19.85 -7.54 1.36
N ASN A 493 20.51 -8.66 1.08
CA ASN A 493 19.87 -9.90 0.63
C ASN A 493 18.90 -10.48 1.68
N MET A 494 19.28 -10.39 2.96
CA MET A 494 18.45 -10.90 4.06
C MET A 494 17.29 -9.96 4.37
N ALA A 495 17.49 -8.64 4.33
CA ALA A 495 16.40 -7.67 4.44
C ALA A 495 15.33 -7.90 3.37
N MET A 496 15.74 -8.11 2.11
CA MET A 496 14.83 -8.47 1.01
C MET A 496 14.11 -9.79 1.27
N THR A 497 14.83 -10.80 1.79
CA THR A 497 14.25 -12.12 2.11
C THR A 497 13.21 -12.02 3.22
N LEU A 498 13.54 -11.42 4.37
CA LEU A 498 12.63 -11.21 5.51
C LEU A 498 11.40 -10.41 5.09
N ALA A 499 11.59 -9.36 4.29
CA ALA A 499 10.49 -8.56 3.81
C ALA A 499 9.62 -9.28 2.77
N SER A 500 10.14 -10.21 1.98
CA SER A 500 9.32 -11.05 1.09
C SER A 500 8.49 -12.10 1.84
N LEU A 501 8.99 -12.62 2.98
CA LEU A 501 8.29 -13.57 3.83
C LEU A 501 7.10 -12.93 4.57
N ALA A 502 7.21 -11.66 4.96
CA ALA A 502 6.10 -10.87 5.52
C ALA A 502 5.17 -10.38 4.41
N ARG A 503 4.26 -11.26 3.95
CA ARG A 503 3.48 -11.06 2.71
C ARG A 503 2.35 -10.04 2.84
N THR A 504 1.84 -9.79 4.04
CA THR A 504 0.91 -8.68 4.29
C THR A 504 1.70 -7.40 4.59
N LYS A 505 1.35 -6.27 3.96
CA LYS A 505 1.97 -4.98 4.29
C LYS A 505 0.95 -3.89 4.59
N LEU A 506 1.24 -3.14 5.64
CA LEU A 506 0.62 -1.86 5.95
C LEU A 506 1.69 -0.78 5.74
N ILE A 507 1.50 0.04 4.72
CA ILE A 507 2.43 1.08 4.29
C ILE A 507 1.86 2.42 4.74
N LEU A 508 2.45 3.02 5.76
CA LEU A 508 2.13 4.35 6.27
C LEU A 508 3.14 5.36 5.70
N GLY A 509 3.03 6.64 6.08
CA GLY A 509 3.97 7.68 5.64
C GLY A 509 5.43 7.33 5.91
N THR A 510 6.28 7.42 4.89
CA THR A 510 7.73 7.16 4.95
C THR A 510 8.52 8.47 4.94
N ALA A 511 9.67 8.51 5.61
CA ALA A 511 10.50 9.73 5.67
C ALA A 511 11.55 9.81 4.55
N ASP A 512 11.94 8.67 3.98
CA ASP A 512 13.03 8.52 3.02
C ASP A 512 12.56 7.96 1.67
N ARG A 513 13.24 8.39 0.60
CA ARG A 513 12.89 8.05 -0.79
C ARG A 513 13.17 6.58 -1.12
N GLU A 514 14.15 5.95 -0.48
CA GLU A 514 14.48 4.54 -0.72
C GLU A 514 13.35 3.63 -0.23
N THR A 515 12.94 3.77 1.03
CA THR A 515 11.79 3.05 1.60
C THR A 515 10.51 3.36 0.85
N ALA A 516 10.29 4.62 0.45
CA ALA A 516 9.14 5.00 -0.38
C ALA A 516 9.14 4.30 -1.75
N THR A 517 10.31 4.17 -2.40
CA THR A 517 10.45 3.49 -3.70
C THR A 517 10.17 1.99 -3.55
N TRP A 518 10.79 1.35 -2.57
CA TRP A 518 10.54 -0.06 -2.25
C TRP A 518 9.05 -0.34 -1.91
N CYS A 519 8.39 0.57 -1.18
CA CYS A 519 6.96 0.48 -0.90
C CYS A 519 6.10 0.65 -2.17
N SER A 520 6.44 1.60 -3.04
CA SER A 520 5.80 1.80 -4.36
C SER A 520 5.86 0.51 -5.19
N ASP A 521 7.05 -0.08 -5.31
CA ASP A 521 7.28 -1.28 -6.11
C ASP A 521 6.57 -2.51 -5.53
N PHE A 522 6.44 -2.60 -4.19
CA PHE A 522 5.67 -3.65 -3.53
C PHE A 522 4.14 -3.51 -3.74
N ILE A 523 3.61 -2.27 -3.71
CA ILE A 523 2.20 -2.02 -4.04
C ILE A 523 1.93 -2.42 -5.50
N GLY A 524 2.90 -2.14 -6.36
CA GLY A 524 3.02 -2.70 -7.70
C GLY A 524 2.72 -1.71 -8.82
N HIS A 525 3.03 -2.16 -10.03
CA HIS A 525 2.84 -1.38 -11.26
C HIS A 525 1.61 -1.85 -12.03
N ARG A 526 1.02 -0.94 -12.80
CA ARG A 526 -0.04 -1.24 -13.77
C ARG A 526 0.44 -0.90 -15.17
N GLN A 527 0.07 -1.74 -16.14
CA GLN A 527 0.14 -1.36 -17.55
C GLN A 527 -1.17 -0.69 -17.94
N VAL A 528 -1.04 0.53 -18.46
CA VAL A 528 -2.17 1.35 -18.88
C VAL A 528 -2.04 1.65 -20.36
N ARG A 529 -3.18 1.63 -21.06
CA ARG A 529 -3.32 2.10 -22.42
C ARG A 529 -4.02 3.45 -22.39
N ASP A 530 -3.26 4.48 -22.71
CA ASP A 530 -3.74 5.84 -22.91
C ASP A 530 -3.87 6.14 -24.41
N MET A 531 -4.80 7.03 -24.75
CA MET A 531 -5.01 7.48 -26.12
C MET A 531 -4.40 8.87 -26.25
N GLU A 532 -3.21 8.94 -26.86
CA GLU A 532 -2.58 10.22 -27.18
C GLU A 532 -3.21 10.80 -28.45
N GLU A 533 -3.69 12.03 -28.36
CA GLU A 533 -4.20 12.81 -29.50
C GLU A 533 -3.05 13.59 -30.15
N GLY A 534 -2.55 13.06 -31.26
CA GLY A 534 -1.63 13.76 -32.14
C GLY A 534 -2.40 14.73 -33.04
N TYR A 535 -2.15 16.02 -32.90
CA TYR A 535 -2.62 17.02 -33.86
C TYR A 535 -1.51 17.32 -34.87
N THR A 536 -1.69 16.87 -36.11
CA THR A 536 -0.80 17.24 -37.22
C THR A 536 -1.39 18.46 -37.91
N TYR A 537 -0.69 19.59 -37.85
CA TYR A 537 -1.09 20.85 -38.50
C TYR A 537 -0.32 21.03 -39.82
N GLY A 538 -1.06 21.00 -40.94
CA GLY A 538 -0.54 21.33 -42.26
C GLY A 538 -0.83 22.78 -42.66
N TYR A 539 -0.15 23.27 -43.70
CA TYR A 539 -0.53 24.52 -44.36
C TYR A 539 -1.82 24.37 -45.21
N ASN A 540 -2.19 23.13 -45.56
CA ASN A 540 -3.38 22.81 -46.33
C ASN A 540 -4.32 21.92 -45.51
N ASN A 541 -5.61 22.30 -45.42
CA ASN A 541 -6.67 21.56 -44.71
C ASN A 541 -6.77 20.07 -45.06
N ALA A 542 -6.30 19.64 -46.24
CA ALA A 542 -6.28 18.24 -46.67
C ALA A 542 -5.23 17.36 -45.94
N ARG A 543 -4.37 17.95 -45.09
CA ARG A 543 -3.37 17.25 -44.28
C ARG A 543 -3.59 17.39 -42.77
N ASP A 544 -4.59 18.15 -42.36
CA ASP A 544 -4.95 18.25 -40.94
C ASP A 544 -5.62 16.96 -40.50
N ALA A 545 -4.99 16.27 -39.54
CA ALA A 545 -5.45 14.98 -39.04
C ALA A 545 -5.30 14.92 -37.53
N VAL A 546 -6.36 14.45 -36.85
CA VAL A 546 -6.31 14.02 -35.46
C VAL A 546 -5.99 12.53 -35.45
N SER A 547 -4.76 12.18 -35.08
CA SER A 547 -4.37 10.78 -34.91
C SER A 547 -4.56 10.35 -33.46
N LEU A 548 -5.36 9.30 -33.25
CA LEU A 548 -5.51 8.64 -31.95
C LEU A 548 -4.47 7.52 -31.85
N THR A 549 -3.33 7.80 -31.22
CA THR A 549 -2.25 6.83 -31.08
C THR A 549 -2.36 6.09 -29.74
N PRO A 550 -2.57 4.76 -29.72
CA PRO A 550 -2.65 4.00 -28.48
C PRO A 550 -1.25 3.80 -27.88
N ARG A 551 -0.92 4.59 -26.88
CA ARG A 551 0.33 4.43 -26.12
C ARG A 551 0.10 3.48 -24.96
N LYS A 552 0.99 2.50 -24.83
CA LYS A 552 1.04 1.60 -23.68
C LYS A 552 2.29 1.92 -22.87
N HIS A 553 2.13 2.20 -21.58
CA HIS A 553 3.26 2.30 -20.66
C HIS A 553 2.95 1.60 -19.34
N ILE A 554 4.00 1.33 -18.58
CA ILE A 554 3.92 0.80 -17.23
C ILE A 554 4.17 1.97 -16.28
N GLU A 555 3.32 2.12 -15.27
CA GLU A 555 3.46 3.13 -14.22
C GLU A 555 3.26 2.48 -12.84
N PRO A 556 3.93 2.95 -11.77
CA PRO A 556 3.59 2.57 -10.41
C PRO A 556 2.16 3.01 -10.08
N LEU A 557 1.46 2.24 -9.23
CA LEU A 557 0.12 2.63 -8.76
C LEU A 557 0.14 3.90 -7.90
N LEU A 558 1.23 4.10 -7.15
CA LEU A 558 1.47 5.23 -6.27
C LEU A 558 2.92 5.66 -6.41
N LEU A 559 3.15 6.95 -6.56
CA LEU A 559 4.51 7.50 -6.63
C LEU A 559 5.17 7.47 -5.24
N PRO A 560 6.51 7.31 -5.14
CA PRO A 560 7.22 7.41 -3.87
C PRO A 560 6.91 8.71 -3.12
N ASP A 561 6.83 9.83 -3.85
CA ASP A 561 6.51 11.15 -3.28
C ASP A 561 5.07 11.21 -2.71
N GLN A 562 4.12 10.40 -3.21
CA GLN A 562 2.77 10.30 -2.62
C GLN A 562 2.80 9.56 -1.27
N LEU A 563 3.65 8.53 -1.14
CA LEU A 563 3.84 7.80 0.12
C LEU A 563 4.53 8.66 1.18
N MET A 564 5.52 9.48 0.77
CA MET A 564 6.19 10.41 1.68
C MET A 564 5.27 11.54 2.17
N ASN A 565 4.33 11.98 1.35
CA ASN A 565 3.36 13.03 1.69
C ASN A 565 2.06 12.50 2.33
N LEU A 566 2.02 11.24 2.78
CA LEU A 566 0.84 10.67 3.45
C LEU A 566 0.55 11.37 4.79
N PRO A 567 -0.72 11.74 5.07
CA PRO A 567 -1.09 12.28 6.37
C PRO A 567 -1.02 11.21 7.46
N ARG A 568 -0.80 11.63 8.71
CA ARG A 568 -0.76 10.75 9.89
C ARG A 568 -2.01 9.84 9.96
N LEU A 569 -1.82 8.63 10.49
CA LEU A 569 -2.85 7.60 10.63
C LEU A 569 -3.49 7.16 9.30
N SER A 570 -2.89 7.49 8.17
CA SER A 570 -3.34 7.10 6.84
C SER A 570 -2.24 6.32 6.13
N GLY A 571 -2.63 5.40 5.26
CA GLY A 571 -1.70 4.56 4.52
C GLY A 571 -2.40 3.66 3.51
N TYR A 572 -1.69 2.65 3.04
CA TYR A 572 -2.20 1.64 2.13
C TYR A 572 -1.99 0.25 2.71
N ILE A 573 -3.00 -0.61 2.56
CA ILE A 573 -2.89 -2.03 2.90
C ILE A 573 -2.81 -2.87 1.63
N LYS A 574 -1.94 -3.90 1.67
CA LYS A 574 -1.78 -4.89 0.62
C LYS A 574 -1.70 -6.28 1.25
N PHE A 575 -2.64 -7.15 0.88
CA PHE A 575 -2.65 -8.55 1.28
C PHE A 575 -1.98 -9.44 0.21
N PRO A 576 -1.54 -10.66 0.60
CA PRO A 576 -1.05 -11.69 -0.33
C PRO A 576 -2.10 -12.18 -1.34
N ASP A 577 -1.73 -13.17 -2.15
CA ASP A 577 -2.62 -14.01 -2.98
C ASP A 577 -3.50 -13.22 -3.98
N GLY A 578 -3.07 -12.01 -4.37
CA GLY A 578 -3.60 -11.25 -5.51
C GLY A 578 -4.54 -10.10 -5.17
N PHE A 579 -5.00 -9.97 -3.92
CA PHE A 579 -5.92 -8.91 -3.52
C PHE A 579 -5.38 -7.50 -3.86
N PRO A 580 -6.23 -6.57 -4.32
CA PRO A 580 -5.81 -5.22 -4.68
C PRO A 580 -5.30 -4.43 -3.46
N ALA A 581 -4.53 -3.38 -3.71
CA ALA A 581 -4.18 -2.43 -2.65
C ALA A 581 -5.35 -1.49 -2.40
N ALA A 582 -5.54 -1.04 -1.16
CA ALA A 582 -6.54 -0.02 -0.82
C ALA A 582 -6.03 0.99 0.21
N PRO A 583 -6.46 2.26 0.15
CA PRO A 583 -6.15 3.24 1.18
C PRO A 583 -6.89 2.91 2.49
N VAL A 584 -6.19 2.97 3.61
CA VAL A 584 -6.73 2.80 4.96
C VAL A 584 -6.51 4.05 5.79
N LYS A 585 -7.47 4.35 6.66
CA LYS A 585 -7.38 5.43 7.64
C LYS A 585 -7.74 4.92 9.03
N MET A 586 -6.73 4.85 9.88
CA MET A 586 -6.86 4.42 11.27
C MET A 586 -7.42 5.55 12.12
N LYS A 587 -8.11 5.18 13.20
CA LYS A 587 -8.53 6.12 14.25
C LYS A 587 -7.70 5.83 15.49
N PRO A 588 -7.12 6.84 16.16
CA PRO A 588 -6.46 6.60 17.43
C PRO A 588 -7.52 6.23 18.45
N VAL A 589 -7.23 5.23 19.29
CA VAL A 589 -8.10 4.82 20.39
C VAL A 589 -7.41 5.24 21.68
N ASP A 590 -8.02 6.19 22.41
CA ASP A 590 -7.54 6.57 23.73
C ASP A 590 -7.72 5.39 24.68
N ARG A 591 -6.60 4.89 25.22
CA ARG A 591 -6.57 3.73 26.12
C ARG A 591 -6.17 4.23 27.52
N PRO A 592 -6.82 3.77 28.60
CA PRO A 592 -6.44 4.17 29.94
C PRO A 592 -5.09 3.56 30.32
N LYS A 593 -4.24 4.33 31.00
CA LYS A 593 -3.05 3.84 31.67
C LYS A 593 -3.43 2.81 32.73
N ARG A 594 -2.94 1.57 32.60
CA ARG A 594 -3.21 0.44 33.51
C ARG A 594 -2.02 0.08 34.39
N ALA A 595 -0.81 0.29 33.89
CA ALA A 595 0.44 0.00 34.57
C ALA A 595 1.46 1.11 34.32
N GLU A 596 2.49 1.20 35.16
CA GLU A 596 3.68 1.97 34.81
C GLU A 596 4.46 1.28 33.69
N THR A 597 5.06 2.06 32.79
CA THR A 597 5.88 1.54 31.68
C THR A 597 7.04 0.70 32.21
N PHE A 598 7.78 1.24 33.19
CA PHE A 598 8.93 0.63 33.83
C PHE A 598 8.91 0.90 35.34
N ILE A 599 9.20 -0.13 36.13
CA ILE A 599 9.39 -0.01 37.58
C ILE A 599 10.82 -0.45 37.89
N ALA A 600 11.71 0.49 38.22
CA ALA A 600 13.10 0.18 38.50
C ALA A 600 13.23 -0.79 39.68
N ARG A 601 13.97 -1.88 39.51
CA ARG A 601 14.33 -2.75 40.64
C ARG A 601 15.30 -2.00 41.55
N VAL A 602 14.89 -1.79 42.80
CA VAL A 602 15.79 -1.33 43.86
C VAL A 602 16.85 -2.42 44.03
N LYS A 603 18.12 -2.10 43.81
CA LYS A 603 19.21 -3.00 44.20
C LYS A 603 19.28 -3.03 45.72
N ASP A 604 19.32 -4.24 46.30
CA ASP A 604 19.86 -4.44 47.64
C ASP A 604 21.36 -4.12 47.63
N SER A 605 21.66 -2.83 47.67
CA SER A 605 22.99 -2.35 48.01
C SER A 605 23.30 -2.85 49.42
N PRO A 606 24.41 -3.58 49.66
CA PRO A 606 24.84 -3.83 51.03
C PRO A 606 25.02 -2.46 51.68
N LYS A 607 24.33 -2.21 52.81
CA LYS A 607 24.26 -0.90 53.45
C LYS A 607 25.66 -0.32 53.63
N ALA A 608 26.04 0.62 52.77
CA ALA A 608 27.28 1.36 52.93
C ALA A 608 27.20 2.06 54.27
N ARG A 609 28.08 1.70 55.22
CA ARG A 609 28.23 2.46 56.45
C ARG A 609 28.57 3.89 56.04
N VAL A 610 27.71 4.82 56.41
CA VAL A 610 28.00 6.24 56.31
C VAL A 610 29.14 6.50 57.29
N THR A 611 30.36 6.58 56.78
CA THR A 611 31.47 7.16 57.53
C THR A 611 31.22 8.65 57.56
N GLU A 612 30.93 9.20 58.74
CA GLU A 612 30.72 10.64 58.92
C GLU A 612 32.02 11.38 58.54
N ILE A 613 31.90 12.30 57.57
CA ILE A 613 33.02 13.14 57.15
C ILE A 613 33.03 14.38 58.06
N HIS A 614 33.98 14.42 59.00
CA HIS A 614 34.33 15.66 59.68
C HIS A 614 34.97 16.64 58.68
N PRO A 615 34.56 17.93 58.65
CA PRO A 615 35.21 18.92 57.81
C PRO A 615 36.55 19.35 58.42
N ALA A 616 37.62 19.21 57.65
CA ALA A 616 38.94 19.76 57.97
C ALA A 616 39.19 21.07 57.18
N ALA A 617 39.98 21.97 57.77
CA ALA A 617 40.06 23.38 57.40
C ALA A 617 41.01 23.70 56.23
N GLU A 618 41.01 24.98 55.86
CA GLU A 618 41.78 25.62 54.80
C GLU A 618 43.30 25.52 54.98
N GLN A 619 44.01 25.33 53.85
CA GLN A 619 45.37 25.80 53.51
C GLN A 619 45.76 25.11 52.18
N ALA A 620 46.51 25.66 51.23
CA ALA A 620 46.97 27.00 50.85
C ALA A 620 47.76 26.76 49.53
N GLU A 621 47.67 27.62 48.52
CA GLU A 621 48.41 27.43 47.27
C GLU A 621 49.92 27.70 47.43
N GLN A 622 50.77 26.90 46.79
CA GLN A 622 52.12 27.37 46.40
C GLN A 622 52.67 26.62 45.17
N LYS A 623 53.29 27.40 44.27
CA LYS A 623 53.91 26.96 43.00
C LYS A 623 55.30 26.36 43.20
N ALA A 624 55.68 25.40 42.36
CA ALA A 624 57.04 25.30 41.79
C ALA A 624 57.03 24.53 40.46
N ALA A 625 58.10 24.69 39.66
CA ALA A 625 58.21 24.31 38.25
C ALA A 625 59.07 23.03 38.04
N PRO A 626 59.23 22.50 36.80
CA PRO A 626 59.61 21.09 36.57
C PRO A 626 61.10 20.83 36.27
N THR A 627 61.51 19.59 36.56
CA THR A 627 62.71 18.87 36.07
C THR A 627 62.37 17.37 36.04
N GLY A 628 62.76 16.53 35.10
CA GLY A 628 63.59 16.72 33.91
C GLY A 628 64.44 15.47 33.64
N GLY A 629 64.02 14.61 32.70
CA GLY A 629 64.73 13.36 32.31
C GLY A 629 64.63 12.20 33.33
N GLU A 630 64.84 10.94 32.97
CA GLU A 630 65.04 10.31 31.65
C GLU A 630 64.48 8.87 31.68
N HIS A 631 63.82 8.43 30.60
CA HIS A 631 64.26 7.28 29.78
C HIS A 631 63.32 7.09 28.56
N PRO A 632 63.81 6.52 27.44
CA PRO A 632 63.38 6.96 26.11
C PRO A 632 62.80 5.83 25.20
N SER A 633 62.32 6.24 24.03
CA SER A 633 62.23 5.53 22.72
C SER A 633 62.25 3.99 22.71
N SER A 634 61.35 3.31 21.99
CA SER A 634 61.14 3.47 20.54
C SER A 634 59.67 3.14 20.17
N ASN A 635 58.90 3.94 19.42
CA ASN A 635 59.06 4.39 18.01
C ASN A 635 59.00 3.19 17.05
N ASP A 636 57.91 3.00 16.27
CA ASP A 636 57.50 3.66 15.00
C ASP A 636 57.85 2.73 13.82
N ASP A 637 57.24 2.72 12.63
CA ASP A 637 56.21 3.55 11.97
C ASP A 637 55.19 2.59 11.28
N GLY A 638 53.88 2.90 11.14
CA GLY A 638 53.31 3.64 10.02
C GLY A 638 52.40 2.73 9.15
N ALA A 639 51.34 3.16 8.46
CA ALA A 639 50.78 4.50 8.25
C ALA A 639 49.26 4.42 7.96
N GLY A 640 48.52 5.54 8.13
CA GLY A 640 47.10 5.63 7.70
C GLY A 640 46.28 6.71 8.44
N LYS A 641 46.26 7.95 7.92
CA LYS A 641 45.49 9.07 8.52
C LYS A 641 44.00 9.00 8.18
N PRO A 642 43.08 9.23 9.14
CA PRO A 642 41.75 9.77 8.87
C PRO A 642 41.77 11.30 8.93
N VAL A 643 41.18 11.96 7.93
CA VAL A 643 40.94 13.41 7.91
C VAL A 643 39.55 13.69 8.47
N VAL A 644 39.44 14.62 9.42
CA VAL A 644 38.15 15.19 9.89
C VAL A 644 38.15 16.70 9.62
N PRO A 645 37.13 17.25 8.94
CA PRO A 645 37.13 18.65 8.52
C PRO A 645 36.80 19.62 9.67
N LYS A 646 37.43 20.80 9.64
CA LYS A 646 37.01 21.95 10.45
C LYS A 646 35.71 22.54 9.93
N GLN A 647 34.75 22.80 10.81
CA GLN A 647 33.65 23.73 10.57
C GLN A 647 33.48 24.62 11.81
N GLY A 648 33.29 25.92 11.60
CA GLY A 648 33.61 26.94 12.61
C GLY A 648 32.62 27.09 13.76
N GLU A 649 33.15 27.42 14.93
CA GLU A 649 32.37 27.86 16.10
C GLU A 649 31.89 29.31 15.93
N LEU A 650 30.62 29.54 16.26
CA LEU A 650 30.06 30.87 16.50
C LEU A 650 29.78 30.98 18.00
N ALA A 651 30.47 31.91 18.67
CA ALA A 651 30.34 32.10 20.10
C ALA A 651 28.97 32.71 20.47
N PHE A 652 28.33 32.15 21.50
CA PHE A 652 27.24 32.77 22.23
C PHE A 652 27.54 32.72 23.72
N ASP A 653 27.82 33.89 24.30
CA ASP A 653 28.00 34.05 25.75
C ASP A 653 26.70 33.79 26.52
N GLN A 654 26.84 33.27 27.75
CA GLN A 654 25.76 33.14 28.71
C GLN A 654 25.95 34.04 29.93
N GLY A 655 24.86 34.68 30.36
CA GLY A 655 24.70 35.26 31.70
C GLY A 655 24.79 36.79 31.77
N ALA A 656 24.13 37.47 32.71
CA ALA A 656 23.08 37.01 33.65
C ALA A 656 22.24 38.22 34.16
N ARG A 657 21.14 37.91 34.86
CA ARG A 657 20.18 38.80 35.56
C ARG A 657 20.78 40.03 36.27
N ALA A 658 20.08 41.18 36.23
CA ALA A 658 19.66 41.93 37.44
C ALA A 658 18.69 43.13 37.20
N ALA A 659 17.62 43.19 38.03
CA ALA A 659 17.05 44.35 38.75
C ALA A 659 16.58 45.70 38.09
N SER A 660 15.25 45.92 38.20
CA SER A 660 14.55 47.05 38.90
C SER A 660 14.28 48.46 38.31
N LYS A 661 12.97 48.79 38.27
CA LYS A 661 12.23 50.00 38.74
C LYS A 661 12.31 51.40 38.03
N LYS A 662 11.09 51.87 37.69
CA LYS A 662 10.48 53.23 37.78
C LYS A 662 10.86 54.37 36.78
N GLU A 663 9.83 54.84 36.05
CA GLU A 663 9.22 56.22 35.98
C GLU A 663 10.06 57.50 36.22
N PRO A 664 9.66 58.72 35.72
CA PRO A 664 8.40 59.12 35.06
C PRO A 664 8.51 60.10 33.82
N GLU A 665 7.33 60.51 33.32
CA GLU A 665 6.95 61.83 32.73
C GLU A 665 7.44 62.34 31.34
N ALA A 666 6.58 63.19 30.76
CA ALA A 666 6.65 63.81 29.41
C ALA A 666 7.05 65.32 29.51
N PRO A 667 7.04 66.18 28.45
CA PRO A 667 5.80 66.58 27.75
C PRO A 667 5.88 67.10 26.27
N ALA A 668 4.68 67.33 25.72
CA ALA A 668 4.30 68.39 24.76
C ALA A 668 4.80 68.41 23.29
N LYS A 669 3.84 68.27 22.35
CA LYS A 669 3.27 69.44 21.64
C LYS A 669 1.85 69.18 21.12
N ASP A 670 1.08 70.26 20.98
CA ASP A 670 -0.38 70.30 20.75
C ASP A 670 -0.70 71.29 19.59
N LEU A 671 -1.90 71.14 18.98
CA LEU A 671 -2.59 71.93 17.93
C LEU A 671 -3.44 70.93 17.08
N GLY A 672 -4.75 71.05 16.83
CA GLY A 672 -5.77 72.01 17.25
C GLY A 672 -6.95 72.08 16.23
N ARG A 673 -8.16 71.66 16.65
CA ARG A 673 -9.57 72.15 16.38
C ARG A 673 -9.88 73.03 15.14
N ALA A 674 -11.10 73.12 14.56
CA ALA A 674 -12.52 72.85 14.90
C ALA A 674 -13.32 72.59 13.58
N VAL A 675 -14.51 71.98 13.43
CA VAL A 675 -15.88 72.04 14.03
C VAL A 675 -16.78 73.22 13.55
N GLU A 676 -17.95 72.84 12.97
CA GLU A 676 -19.26 73.54 12.84
C GLU A 676 -19.64 74.43 11.61
N ARG A 677 -20.65 74.00 10.80
CA ARG A 677 -22.00 74.65 10.59
C ARG A 677 -22.72 74.34 9.24
N THR A 678 -24.03 74.09 9.32
CA THR A 678 -25.10 74.08 8.27
C THR A 678 -25.62 75.53 7.99
N PRO A 679 -26.57 75.87 7.07
CA PRO A 679 -27.73 75.08 6.54
C PRO A 679 -28.23 75.32 5.07
N GLY A 680 -29.27 74.56 4.65
CA GLY A 680 -30.18 74.85 3.49
C GLY A 680 -30.68 73.58 2.74
N LYS A 681 -31.87 73.01 3.05
CA LYS A 681 -33.21 73.21 2.40
C LYS A 681 -33.20 73.03 0.86
N THR A 682 -34.06 72.23 0.18
CA THR A 682 -35.32 71.47 0.46
C THR A 682 -35.66 70.58 -0.79
N SER A 683 -36.58 69.58 -0.87
CA SER A 683 -37.47 68.82 0.06
C SER A 683 -38.24 67.67 -0.66
N LYS A 684 -38.76 66.68 0.10
CA LYS A 684 -39.83 65.66 -0.23
C LYS A 684 -39.46 64.49 -1.18
N GLU A 685 -40.01 63.27 -1.04
CA GLU A 685 -41.20 62.80 -0.28
C GLU A 685 -41.00 61.42 0.46
N ARG A 686 -42.05 60.96 1.18
CA ARG A 686 -42.08 60.14 2.42
C ARG A 686 -41.92 58.59 2.35
N GLU A 687 -41.49 58.07 3.51
CA GLU A 687 -41.60 56.73 4.15
C GLU A 687 -43.04 56.11 4.24
N PRO A 688 -43.31 54.85 4.73
CA PRO A 688 -42.61 54.13 5.84
C PRO A 688 -42.53 52.56 5.87
N ALA A 689 -41.76 52.03 6.86
CA ALA A 689 -41.99 50.81 7.69
C ALA A 689 -42.04 49.38 7.02
N THR A 690 -41.83 48.20 7.67
CA THR A 690 -41.50 47.78 9.07
C THR A 690 -40.78 46.40 9.10
N ARG A 691 -40.46 45.87 10.30
CA ARG A 691 -39.76 44.58 10.57
C ARG A 691 -40.66 43.31 10.56
N SER A 692 -39.97 42.16 10.33
CA SER A 692 -40.13 40.80 10.94
C SER A 692 -41.30 39.86 10.61
N GLU A 693 -41.02 38.56 10.84
CA GLU A 693 -41.87 37.35 10.81
C GLU A 693 -42.27 36.87 9.39
N GLN A 694 -42.12 35.59 8.97
CA GLN A 694 -42.39 34.24 9.52
C GLN A 694 -43.80 33.71 9.16
N ASP A 695 -43.89 32.40 8.88
CA ASP A 695 -45.07 31.60 8.48
C ASP A 695 -45.62 31.80 7.05
N LYS A 696 -45.72 30.75 6.20
CA LYS A 696 -46.50 29.48 6.20
C LYS A 696 -47.96 29.63 5.74
N ALA A 697 -48.27 29.08 4.57
CA ALA A 697 -49.43 28.20 4.27
C ALA A 697 -49.46 27.89 2.75
N GLY A 698 -49.88 26.72 2.23
CA GLY A 698 -50.29 25.48 2.89
C GLY A 698 -51.77 25.10 2.66
N LYS A 699 -52.02 24.09 1.80
CA LYS A 699 -53.14 23.11 1.81
C LYS A 699 -52.90 22.12 0.64
N ALA A 700 -52.76 20.80 0.82
CA ALA A 700 -53.71 19.76 1.29
C ALA A 700 -54.61 19.23 0.13
N LYS A 701 -55.02 17.95 0.02
CA LYS A 701 -54.99 16.78 0.93
C LYS A 701 -55.37 15.46 0.17
N THR A 702 -55.07 14.28 0.74
CA THR A 702 -55.69 12.93 0.46
C THR A 702 -55.51 12.32 -0.96
N ASP A 703 -55.46 11.00 -1.23
CA ASP A 703 -55.72 9.75 -0.48
C ASP A 703 -54.59 8.70 -0.71
N ARG A 704 -54.19 7.81 0.23
CA ARG A 704 -54.81 6.51 0.62
C ARG A 704 -55.13 5.52 -0.51
N SER A 705 -54.28 4.49 -0.67
CA SER A 705 -54.71 3.08 -0.54
C SER A 705 -53.52 2.10 -0.47
N ASN A 706 -53.65 1.08 0.37
CA ASN A 706 -52.80 -0.11 0.33
C ASN A 706 -53.35 -1.08 -0.72
N THR A 707 -52.47 -1.78 -1.44
CA THR A 707 -52.71 -3.18 -1.79
C THR A 707 -51.40 -3.97 -1.74
N ARG A 708 -51.41 -5.00 -0.91
CA ARG A 708 -50.35 -5.99 -0.71
C ARG A 708 -51.00 -7.35 -0.96
N THR A 709 -50.56 -8.06 -1.98
CA THR A 709 -50.97 -9.45 -2.27
C THR A 709 -49.83 -10.18 -2.99
N ASP A 710 -49.78 -11.50 -2.80
CA ASP A 710 -48.53 -12.25 -2.76
C ASP A 710 -48.17 -13.07 -4.01
N ALA A 711 -46.89 -13.51 -4.02
CA ALA A 711 -46.38 -14.74 -4.66
C ALA A 711 -46.21 -14.77 -6.20
N PRO A 712 -45.49 -15.76 -6.76
CA PRO A 712 -44.11 -16.17 -6.42
C PRO A 712 -43.21 -16.26 -7.68
N PRO A 713 -41.86 -16.39 -7.57
CA PRO A 713 -40.97 -16.39 -8.72
C PRO A 713 -41.03 -17.71 -9.52
N ARG A 714 -41.23 -17.63 -10.84
CA ARG A 714 -41.13 -18.78 -11.76
C ARG A 714 -39.79 -18.81 -12.51
N LYS A 715 -39.21 -20.00 -12.57
CA LYS A 715 -38.05 -20.36 -13.39
C LYS A 715 -38.41 -20.40 -14.88
N ALA A 716 -37.51 -19.97 -15.76
CA ALA A 716 -37.27 -20.61 -17.05
C ALA A 716 -35.88 -20.22 -17.58
N GLY A 717 -35.24 -21.17 -18.27
CA GLY A 717 -33.91 -21.03 -18.85
C GLY A 717 -33.93 -20.56 -20.33
N PRO A 718 -32.86 -20.86 -21.09
CA PRO A 718 -32.38 -19.97 -22.14
C PRO A 718 -32.84 -20.32 -23.56
N SER A 719 -32.70 -19.36 -24.47
CA SER A 719 -32.82 -19.56 -25.92
C SER A 719 -31.79 -18.72 -26.69
N ALA A 720 -30.90 -19.38 -27.43
CA ALA A 720 -29.98 -18.77 -28.38
C ALA A 720 -30.21 -19.37 -29.78
N ARG A 721 -30.00 -18.58 -30.85
CA ARG A 721 -29.86 -19.02 -32.26
C ARG A 721 -29.54 -17.79 -33.15
N PRO A 722 -29.03 -17.95 -34.38
CA PRO A 722 -28.59 -19.19 -35.03
C PRO A 722 -27.17 -19.16 -35.67
N LEU A 723 -26.63 -20.35 -35.91
CA LEU A 723 -25.62 -20.65 -36.95
C LEU A 723 -26.20 -21.76 -37.85
N LEU A 724 -25.83 -21.78 -39.14
CA LEU A 724 -26.25 -22.80 -40.12
C LEU A 724 -25.55 -24.16 -39.82
N GLN A 725 -26.27 -25.30 -39.81
CA GLN A 725 -26.43 -26.29 -40.91
C GLN A 725 -25.10 -26.76 -41.54
N THR A 726 -24.82 -28.05 -41.77
CA THR A 726 -25.61 -29.33 -41.89
C THR A 726 -24.96 -30.45 -41.03
N GLY A 727 -25.60 -31.52 -40.52
CA GLY A 727 -26.41 -32.60 -41.14
C GLY A 727 -25.52 -33.88 -41.26
N GLU A 728 -25.89 -35.12 -40.89
CA GLU A 728 -27.10 -35.73 -40.31
C GLU A 728 -26.79 -36.97 -39.43
N ALA A 729 -27.75 -37.28 -38.52
CA ALA A 729 -28.24 -38.60 -38.04
C ALA A 729 -27.27 -39.82 -37.88
N ALA A 730 -27.05 -40.39 -36.68
CA ALA A 730 -27.97 -41.19 -35.82
C ALA A 730 -28.19 -42.65 -36.31
N ALA A 731 -28.39 -43.69 -35.49
CA ALA A 731 -28.15 -43.95 -34.06
C ALA A 731 -28.46 -45.45 -33.77
N ALA A 732 -27.83 -46.10 -32.78
CA ALA A 732 -28.40 -47.27 -32.07
C ALA A 732 -27.58 -47.70 -30.84
N ARG A 733 -28.26 -48.33 -29.88
CA ARG A 733 -27.70 -49.19 -28.80
C ARG A 733 -27.35 -50.57 -29.41
N ASP A 734 -26.67 -51.54 -28.80
CA ASP A 734 -26.59 -51.90 -27.37
C ASP A 734 -25.36 -52.79 -27.07
N GLN A 735 -25.16 -53.04 -25.77
CA GLN A 735 -24.29 -54.00 -25.06
C GLN A 735 -23.52 -55.14 -25.81
N SER A 736 -22.29 -55.39 -25.32
CA SER A 736 -21.73 -56.69 -24.85
C SER A 736 -20.41 -57.23 -25.46
N ALA A 737 -19.62 -57.84 -24.56
CA ALA A 737 -18.59 -58.90 -24.76
C ALA A 737 -17.39 -58.72 -25.72
N SER A 738 -16.19 -58.60 -25.13
CA SER A 738 -14.96 -59.31 -25.58
C SER A 738 -15.09 -60.83 -25.25
N PRO A 739 -14.31 -61.81 -25.79
CA PRO A 739 -12.87 -61.70 -26.12
C PRO A 739 -12.30 -62.62 -27.26
N LYS A 740 -10.95 -62.56 -27.46
CA LYS A 740 -10.07 -63.48 -28.25
C LYS A 740 -10.27 -63.43 -29.78
N GLY A 741 -9.26 -63.64 -30.64
CA GLY A 741 -7.82 -63.90 -30.42
C GLY A 741 -7.02 -63.92 -31.74
N THR A 742 -5.69 -63.98 -31.63
CA THR A 742 -4.64 -64.20 -32.68
C THR A 742 -4.77 -65.56 -33.42
N PRO A 743 -3.97 -65.94 -34.47
CA PRO A 743 -2.63 -65.43 -34.88
C PRO A 743 -2.28 -65.43 -36.42
N GLN A 744 -1.00 -65.10 -36.74
CA GLN A 744 -0.19 -65.55 -37.92
C GLN A 744 -0.64 -65.14 -39.36
N ALA A 745 0.21 -65.06 -40.40
CA ALA A 745 1.68 -64.94 -40.56
C ALA A 745 2.05 -64.68 -42.05
N SER A 746 3.35 -64.55 -42.33
CA SER A 746 4.08 -64.65 -43.61
C SER A 746 4.48 -63.37 -44.38
N THR A 747 5.79 -63.29 -44.63
CA THR A 747 6.58 -62.35 -45.46
C THR A 747 6.97 -63.08 -46.77
N PRO A 748 7.51 -62.42 -47.84
CA PRO A 748 8.97 -62.16 -47.87
C PRO A 748 9.49 -60.97 -48.74
N GLY A 749 10.67 -60.43 -48.35
CA GLY A 749 11.69 -59.86 -49.26
C GLY A 749 11.59 -58.36 -49.62
N THR A 750 12.70 -57.60 -49.79
CA THR A 750 14.14 -57.90 -49.60
C THR A 750 14.94 -56.58 -49.47
N GLU A 751 16.11 -56.61 -48.79
CA GLU A 751 17.24 -55.64 -48.85
C GLU A 751 17.03 -54.15 -48.43
N GLY A 752 17.90 -53.54 -47.61
CA GLY A 752 19.05 -54.10 -46.89
C GLY A 752 19.79 -53.13 -45.93
N LEU A 753 20.56 -53.72 -45.00
CA LEU A 753 21.76 -53.23 -44.28
C LEU A 753 21.62 -51.97 -43.37
N GLN A 754 21.64 -52.12 -42.03
CA GLN A 754 22.82 -52.13 -41.10
C GLN A 754 23.43 -50.73 -40.87
N GLN A 755 23.96 -50.28 -39.72
CA GLN A 755 24.10 -50.67 -38.28
C GLN A 755 24.48 -49.34 -37.54
N GLY A 756 24.41 -49.12 -36.22
CA GLY A 756 24.02 -49.89 -35.04
C GLY A 756 24.07 -49.00 -33.77
N LYS A 757 23.56 -49.50 -32.63
CA LYS A 757 23.69 -48.92 -31.25
C LYS A 757 25.05 -49.35 -30.62
N PRO A 758 25.46 -48.92 -29.39
CA PRO A 758 24.77 -48.16 -28.32
C PRO A 758 25.55 -46.85 -27.93
N ASP A 759 25.55 -46.21 -26.74
CA ASP A 759 24.92 -46.41 -25.41
C ASP A 759 24.76 -45.05 -24.62
N ASN A 760 24.63 -45.09 -23.28
CA ASN A 760 24.44 -43.99 -22.32
C ASN A 760 25.64 -43.90 -21.34
N PRO A 761 26.15 -42.71 -20.89
CA PRO A 761 25.64 -42.12 -19.63
C PRO A 761 25.81 -40.59 -19.39
N LYS A 762 25.01 -40.06 -18.43
CA LYS A 762 25.31 -38.99 -17.43
C LYS A 762 25.73 -37.55 -17.84
N SER A 763 24.82 -36.62 -17.54
CA SER A 763 24.99 -35.32 -16.83
C SER A 763 26.13 -34.33 -17.17
N GLN A 764 25.76 -33.09 -17.53
CA GLN A 764 26.18 -31.87 -16.81
C GLN A 764 25.36 -30.63 -17.21
N SER A 765 25.20 -29.70 -16.28
CA SER A 765 24.53 -28.40 -16.44
C SER A 765 25.41 -27.29 -15.89
N SER A 766 25.70 -26.20 -16.64
CA SER A 766 25.98 -24.82 -16.15
C SER A 766 26.77 -23.94 -17.14
N SER A 767 26.15 -23.45 -18.23
CA SER A 767 26.78 -22.43 -19.10
C SER A 767 25.90 -21.22 -19.47
N ASP A 768 24.58 -21.39 -19.61
CA ASP A 768 23.68 -20.33 -20.10
C ASP A 768 23.44 -19.14 -19.14
N ALA A 769 23.86 -19.24 -17.88
CA ALA A 769 23.69 -18.15 -16.91
C ALA A 769 24.74 -17.02 -17.06
N ALA A 770 25.93 -17.31 -17.61
CA ALA A 770 27.01 -16.34 -17.71
C ALA A 770 26.86 -15.38 -18.92
N ALA A 771 26.33 -15.89 -20.04
CA ALA A 771 26.22 -15.14 -21.30
C ALA A 771 25.21 -13.98 -21.27
N ARG A 772 24.29 -13.95 -20.29
CA ARG A 772 23.24 -12.91 -20.20
C ARG A 772 23.60 -11.70 -19.36
N LYS A 773 24.78 -11.67 -18.72
CA LYS A 773 25.17 -10.58 -17.79
C LYS A 773 26.03 -9.47 -18.44
N LEU A 774 26.39 -9.60 -19.71
CA LEU A 774 27.37 -8.75 -20.41
C LEU A 774 26.77 -7.83 -21.49
N MET A 775 25.44 -7.63 -21.53
CA MET A 775 24.77 -6.78 -22.53
C MET A 775 23.91 -5.66 -21.93
N ILE A 776 24.14 -5.27 -20.66
CA ILE A 776 23.39 -4.19 -19.98
C ILE A 776 24.32 -3.24 -19.21
N GLU A 777 25.55 -3.07 -19.68
CA GLU A 777 26.44 -1.98 -19.29
C GLU A 777 27.15 -1.45 -20.55
N ASP A 778 26.45 -0.61 -21.31
CA ASP A 778 27.08 0.57 -21.91
C ASP A 778 26.01 1.54 -22.43
N GLY A 779 26.17 2.82 -22.11
CA GLY A 779 25.25 3.87 -22.54
C GLY A 779 25.99 5.18 -22.68
N LEU A 780 26.21 5.63 -23.92
CA LEU A 780 26.76 6.94 -24.24
C LEU A 780 26.02 7.61 -25.40
N ARG A 781 26.15 8.93 -25.46
CA ARG A 781 25.34 9.84 -26.30
C ARG A 781 26.01 10.11 -27.65
N GLU A 782 25.19 10.33 -28.68
CA GLU A 782 25.64 10.86 -29.97
C GLU A 782 25.86 12.39 -29.91
N HIS A 783 27.00 12.85 -30.44
CA HIS A 783 27.20 14.23 -30.89
C HIS A 783 28.18 14.26 -32.08
N GLU A 784 28.07 15.29 -32.92
CA GLU A 784 28.59 15.33 -34.29
C GLU A 784 30.15 15.50 -34.41
N PRO A 785 30.77 15.03 -35.51
CA PRO A 785 32.18 15.30 -35.89
C PRO A 785 32.32 16.65 -36.62
N PRO A 786 33.52 17.30 -36.76
CA PRO A 786 34.70 16.78 -37.50
C PRO A 786 36.06 17.39 -37.01
N PRO A 787 37.19 17.48 -37.77
CA PRO A 787 37.65 16.79 -39.00
C PRO A 787 39.06 16.13 -38.94
N ILE A 788 39.28 15.15 -39.82
CA ILE A 788 40.47 14.81 -40.64
C ILE A 788 41.85 15.44 -40.30
N THR A 789 42.88 14.60 -40.05
CA THR A 789 44.23 14.64 -40.71
C THR A 789 45.08 13.41 -40.34
N GLY A 790 45.85 12.86 -41.29
CA GLY A 790 47.10 12.10 -41.02
C GLY A 790 47.06 10.56 -41.13
N PRO A 791 47.88 9.92 -41.99
CA PRO A 791 48.05 8.47 -42.09
C PRO A 791 49.34 7.96 -41.40
N GLU A 792 49.69 6.68 -41.65
CA GLU A 792 50.88 5.88 -41.25
C GLU A 792 50.62 4.84 -40.13
N LEU A 793 51.16 3.61 -40.12
CA LEU A 793 51.84 2.74 -41.11
C LEU A 793 51.91 1.31 -40.51
N GLY A 794 52.08 0.26 -41.32
CA GLY A 794 52.63 -1.05 -40.88
C GLY A 794 51.66 -2.22 -40.66
N ASP A 795 51.61 -3.13 -41.65
CA ASP A 795 51.87 -4.59 -41.56
C ASP A 795 51.15 -5.38 -40.44
N MET A 796 50.18 -6.30 -40.66
CA MET A 796 49.87 -7.25 -41.76
C MET A 796 50.92 -8.34 -42.04
N GLU A 797 50.79 -9.46 -41.31
CA GLU A 797 51.03 -10.87 -41.71
C GLU A 797 50.42 -11.77 -40.59
N MET A 798 49.74 -12.90 -40.84
CA MET A 798 49.20 -13.48 -42.09
C MET A 798 47.96 -14.32 -41.76
#